data_AF-J9S5V7-F1
#
_entry.id   AF-J9S5V7-F1
#
_cell.length_a   1.000
_cell.length_b   1.000
_cell.length_c   1.000
_cell.angle_alpha   90.00
_cell.angle_beta   90.00
_cell.angle_gamma   90.00
#
_symmetry.space_group_name_H-M   'P 1'
#
loop_
_entity.id
_entity.type
_entity.pdbx_description
1 polymer ?
#
loop_
_entity_poly.entity_id
_entity_poly.type
_entity_poly.pdbx_seq_one_letter_code
_entity_poly.pdbx_strand_id
1 'polypeptide(L)'
;MPAQTVRRARIVAIVTGLLGFLLALATPLMPVSQRTAEIDWPQNGQIGSVAAPLIGYTPVDLDVSIPCSAVDDLPPGGSVLLSTTPKQASKSGERGLFIRKTGAPDAPADRQGVEVVVRNVSLVSATLQDMREQGCREIVVHADSDAVTAEFVGMTSGTQNEDGEDEPLAGTTEDKEAFKYWPDQRPQVTGLFTDLSGPAADIAGLDAHVTIDSRYNTAPTISKWLVVIVGVASTLLSLAALAALDSTDGRRHRRIFPARWWRLNARDYVVIGALIVWHMIGPNTSDDGYLLTMSRVAQDSDYTANYFRWYGAPEAPFGWYYQVFGLLSHVSVASPWMRLPALLCGILVWLIVSHEVLPRLGRAALTRPMVAWTAAFAFLACWFPFNNGLRPEPIICLGALLTWCSVERAIATGRMLPAAVACLIGAFSLAAGPTGLLAVAALIAGARPMIMALIKRARVVAELSSAESNSAASPSEETAAGARDGRRSLRWSFVALIAPILAAGTFVVFVVFSNLTLRSFAEASSMKSALGPSMSWYNEIGRYSALFAFSADGSIARRFAVLAMILGLVVSAAVLIRKNRIPGTAIGPTRRIVAITFASLVFLMFTPTKWTHHFGVFAGIAAALAAIAAIAASQQSMHSRRNRTLFCALVLFIGGLAFTAPNSYYYYSAWGMPWGVEQVTIGGVMLGSVLLYAALALLLVALWFHFREPFTGTDPHVEESTADDTSHQRWYRRLGASMAAAPLAYLALAVVVFQIVTAIFAGIHQSSSYSVPRSNFAAVAGNPCGMADKVWVESDPNRDMLRPVDPTLPNPLGGPPPAPGTSPTTSGFFPNGVPTALESTASEGSLGVLSGDVWQSPDIVNSNPGGTGGGEIAEPGINGSTAALPFFLDPAETPVMGSYSKLDQVPARLTSGWYALPPDWRDRPLLTMSVAGEYDNPNVMLEYTAEPIGPDTRDADLEAAGDTELIDPGPRPSWRNLRYNTDELPSDTTAVRIVATDDNLAEDRFIVLTPPRIPQMDTLQDVVGDTDPVHIDWTSGLAFPCQRPFTHDVGVAEIPKWRIKPGSDLAAAVSAWQNSFGGGPLGWIEVSQQATALPTYLMADIGRDWGALERYEPYGDVDTLAEIETGTATRSGLWSPAPLRH
;
A
#
# COMPACT_ATOMS: atom_id res chain seq x y z
N MET A 1 -48.83 15.77 -21.18
CA MET A 1 -48.78 14.29 -21.08
C MET A 1 -50.16 13.83 -20.65
N PRO A 2 -50.76 12.78 -21.24
CA PRO A 2 -52.10 12.31 -20.83
C PRO A 2 -52.14 11.89 -19.36
N ALA A 3 -53.25 12.14 -18.66
CA ALA A 3 -53.41 11.83 -17.23
C ALA A 3 -53.19 10.32 -16.94
N GLN A 4 -53.66 9.45 -17.82
CA GLN A 4 -53.42 8.00 -17.77
C GLN A 4 -51.93 7.64 -17.82
N THR A 5 -51.14 8.33 -18.66
CA THR A 5 -49.69 8.09 -18.75
C THR A 5 -48.98 8.50 -17.46
N VAL A 6 -49.38 9.63 -16.85
CA VAL A 6 -48.86 10.07 -15.54
C VAL A 6 -49.22 9.06 -14.44
N ARG A 7 -50.45 8.56 -14.43
CA ARG A 7 -50.89 7.54 -13.48
C ARG A 7 -50.12 6.22 -13.63
N ARG A 8 -49.89 5.75 -14.86
CA ARG A 8 -49.07 4.55 -15.13
C ARG A 8 -47.62 4.75 -14.69
N ALA A 9 -46.99 5.86 -15.10
CA ALA A 9 -45.62 6.18 -14.70
C ALA A 9 -45.47 6.27 -13.18
N ARG A 10 -46.46 6.83 -12.48
CA ARG A 10 -46.51 6.88 -11.01
C ARG A 10 -46.52 5.48 -10.39
N ILE A 11 -47.39 4.59 -10.88
CA ILE A 11 -47.49 3.22 -10.36
C ILE A 11 -46.18 2.46 -10.62
N VAL A 12 -45.64 2.55 -11.83
CA VAL A 12 -44.38 1.89 -12.20
C VAL A 12 -43.25 2.40 -11.30
N ALA A 13 -43.10 3.72 -11.11
CA ALA A 13 -42.07 4.29 -10.26
C ALA A 13 -42.15 3.81 -8.80
N ILE A 14 -43.36 3.67 -8.25
CA ILE A 14 -43.57 3.15 -6.89
C ILE A 14 -43.19 1.67 -6.81
N VAL A 15 -43.81 0.82 -7.64
CA VAL A 15 -43.66 -0.64 -7.55
C VAL A 15 -42.21 -1.04 -7.84
N THR A 16 -41.64 -0.56 -8.94
CA THR A 16 -40.28 -0.93 -9.35
C THR A 16 -39.21 -0.26 -8.48
N GLY A 17 -39.46 0.95 -7.98
CA GLY A 17 -38.55 1.63 -7.04
C GLY A 17 -38.50 0.94 -5.68
N LEU A 18 -39.66 0.60 -5.10
CA LEU A 18 -39.70 -0.13 -3.83
C LEU A 18 -39.17 -1.56 -3.99
N LEU A 19 -39.48 -2.25 -5.09
CA LEU A 19 -38.95 -3.58 -5.37
C LEU A 19 -37.42 -3.55 -5.52
N GLY A 20 -36.87 -2.61 -6.30
CA GLY A 20 -35.42 -2.44 -6.44
C GLY A 20 -34.73 -2.17 -5.11
N PHE A 21 -35.30 -1.29 -4.28
CA PHE A 21 -34.81 -0.99 -2.93
C PHE A 21 -34.83 -2.23 -2.00
N LEU A 22 -35.96 -2.94 -1.93
CA LEU A 22 -36.10 -4.12 -1.07
C LEU A 22 -35.19 -5.27 -1.50
N LEU A 23 -35.05 -5.51 -2.82
CA LEU A 23 -34.14 -6.53 -3.34
C LEU A 23 -32.67 -6.16 -3.09
N ALA A 24 -32.32 -4.87 -3.12
CA ALA A 24 -30.98 -4.42 -2.74
C ALA A 24 -30.68 -4.77 -1.29
N LEU A 25 -31.61 -4.51 -0.37
CA LEU A 25 -31.46 -4.86 1.04
C LEU A 25 -31.47 -6.37 1.31
N ALA A 26 -32.15 -7.16 0.46
CA ALA A 26 -32.16 -8.62 0.57
C ALA A 26 -30.86 -9.26 0.08
N THR A 27 -30.16 -8.63 -0.87
CA THR A 27 -28.96 -9.21 -1.53
C THR A 27 -27.88 -9.72 -0.56
N PRO A 28 -27.49 -8.99 0.51
CA PRO A 28 -26.51 -9.46 1.48
C PRO A 28 -26.94 -10.69 2.29
N LEU A 29 -28.26 -10.95 2.37
CA LEU A 29 -28.86 -12.04 3.14
C LEU A 29 -29.09 -13.30 2.29
N MET A 30 -29.02 -13.18 0.96
CA MET A 30 -29.25 -14.28 0.04
C MET A 30 -28.18 -15.37 0.19
N PRO A 31 -28.56 -16.65 0.03
CA PRO A 31 -27.63 -17.76 0.16
C PRO A 31 -26.54 -17.73 -0.93
N VAL A 32 -25.37 -18.25 -0.57
CA VAL A 32 -24.19 -18.39 -1.43
C VAL A 32 -23.77 -19.86 -1.50
N SER A 33 -23.08 -20.24 -2.56
CA SER A 33 -22.44 -21.55 -2.70
C SER A 33 -20.98 -21.38 -2.30
N GLN A 34 -20.60 -21.89 -1.13
CA GLN A 34 -19.22 -21.93 -0.66
C GLN A 34 -18.51 -23.14 -1.28
N ARG A 35 -17.27 -22.95 -1.72
CA ARG A 35 -16.35 -24.07 -2.02
C ARG A 35 -15.63 -24.44 -0.73
N THR A 36 -15.89 -25.63 -0.19
CA THR A 36 -15.27 -26.13 1.04
C THR A 36 -13.95 -26.81 0.71
N ALA A 37 -13.02 -26.85 1.66
CA ALA A 37 -11.71 -27.45 1.48
C ALA A 37 -11.25 -28.11 2.78
N GLU A 38 -10.73 -29.32 2.66
CA GLU A 38 -10.30 -30.20 3.75
C GLU A 38 -8.93 -30.82 3.40
N ILE A 39 -8.15 -31.19 4.41
CA ILE A 39 -6.88 -31.91 4.27
C ILE A 39 -6.94 -33.16 5.14
N ASP A 40 -6.80 -34.32 4.52
CA ASP A 40 -6.61 -35.59 5.21
C ASP A 40 -5.17 -36.05 5.08
N TRP A 41 -4.62 -36.64 6.14
CA TRP A 41 -3.27 -37.19 6.17
C TRP A 41 -3.24 -38.47 7.00
N PRO A 42 -2.53 -39.54 6.59
CA PRO A 42 -1.58 -39.62 5.47
C PRO A 42 -2.22 -39.61 4.07
N GLN A 43 -1.46 -39.12 3.09
CA GLN A 43 -1.90 -39.05 1.69
C GLN A 43 -1.22 -40.12 0.83
N ASN A 44 -1.89 -40.58 -0.22
CA ASN A 44 -1.34 -41.54 -1.18
C ASN A 44 -0.80 -42.84 -0.56
N GLY A 45 -1.28 -43.22 0.63
CA GLY A 45 -0.82 -44.40 1.37
C GLY A 45 0.64 -44.32 1.86
N GLN A 46 1.21 -43.11 1.95
CA GLN A 46 2.58 -42.86 2.41
C GLN A 46 2.58 -41.88 3.58
N ILE A 47 3.42 -42.16 4.58
CA ILE A 47 3.72 -41.25 5.68
C ILE A 47 4.86 -40.35 5.24
N GLY A 48 4.60 -39.05 5.23
CA GLY A 48 5.57 -38.02 4.87
C GLY A 48 5.02 -36.63 5.15
N SER A 49 5.93 -35.67 5.25
CA SER A 49 5.55 -34.27 5.48
C SER A 49 4.91 -33.68 4.22
N VAL A 50 3.84 -32.89 4.40
CA VAL A 50 3.15 -32.17 3.33
C VAL A 50 2.99 -30.69 3.69
N ALA A 51 3.11 -29.81 2.70
CA ALA A 51 2.98 -28.36 2.85
C ALA A 51 1.62 -27.85 2.37
N ALA A 52 0.98 -27.01 3.19
CA ALA A 52 -0.30 -26.36 2.91
C ALA A 52 -0.40 -25.04 3.69
N PRO A 53 0.31 -23.98 3.28
CA PRO A 53 0.32 -22.70 3.99
C PRO A 53 -1.07 -22.04 3.97
N LEU A 54 -1.74 -21.98 5.12
CA LEU A 54 -3.06 -21.35 5.21
C LEU A 54 -2.95 -19.83 5.28
N ILE A 55 -3.63 -19.11 4.37
CA ILE A 55 -3.65 -17.64 4.38
C ILE A 55 -4.32 -17.06 5.63
N GLY A 56 -5.30 -17.79 6.17
CA GLY A 56 -6.00 -17.47 7.42
C GLY A 56 -5.23 -17.87 8.68
N TYR A 57 -4.04 -18.47 8.52
CA TYR A 57 -3.18 -19.09 9.54
C TYR A 57 -3.79 -20.30 10.23
N THR A 58 -5.01 -20.20 10.74
CA THR A 58 -5.68 -21.27 11.50
C THR A 58 -6.80 -21.91 10.68
N PRO A 59 -7.01 -23.23 10.83
CA PRO A 59 -8.17 -23.91 10.24
C PRO A 59 -9.46 -23.56 10.99
N VAL A 60 -10.60 -24.02 10.48
CA VAL A 60 -11.87 -24.01 11.23
C VAL A 60 -11.72 -24.93 12.44
N ASP A 61 -11.30 -26.17 12.17
CA ASP A 61 -11.04 -27.23 13.14
C ASP A 61 -9.89 -28.13 12.64
N LEU A 62 -9.27 -28.85 13.58
CA LEU A 62 -8.21 -29.82 13.35
C LEU A 62 -8.43 -31.02 14.30
N ASP A 63 -8.49 -32.21 13.73
CA ASP A 63 -8.54 -33.48 14.43
C ASP A 63 -7.29 -34.30 14.12
N VAL A 64 -6.68 -34.91 15.14
CA VAL A 64 -5.50 -35.76 14.98
C VAL A 64 -5.65 -37.00 15.85
N SER A 65 -5.39 -38.18 15.30
CA SER A 65 -5.15 -39.41 16.05
C SER A 65 -3.82 -40.04 15.66
N ILE A 66 -2.97 -40.31 16.66
CA ILE A 66 -1.68 -41.00 16.47
C ILE A 66 -1.61 -42.20 17.41
N PRO A 67 -1.44 -43.44 16.91
CA PRO A 67 -1.31 -44.61 17.77
C PRO A 67 -0.04 -44.48 18.64
N CYS A 68 -0.13 -44.82 19.94
CA CYS A 68 1.01 -44.64 20.85
C CYS A 68 2.23 -45.50 20.44
N SER A 69 2.02 -46.56 19.65
CA SER A 69 3.09 -47.39 19.08
C SER A 69 3.96 -46.64 18.07
N ALA A 70 3.45 -45.60 17.39
CA ALA A 70 4.22 -44.82 16.41
C ALA A 70 5.48 -44.16 17.01
N VAL A 71 5.53 -44.01 18.34
CA VAL A 71 6.71 -43.50 19.06
C VAL A 71 7.93 -44.39 18.84
N ASP A 72 7.73 -45.70 18.71
CA ASP A 72 8.81 -46.66 18.51
C ASP A 72 9.30 -46.69 17.05
N ASP A 73 8.55 -46.10 16.10
CA ASP A 73 8.86 -46.03 14.67
C ASP A 73 9.64 -44.76 14.27
N LEU A 74 9.90 -43.85 15.21
CA LEU A 74 10.73 -42.67 14.95
C LEU A 74 12.18 -43.08 14.62
N PRO A 75 12.79 -42.51 13.56
CA PRO A 75 14.19 -42.79 13.24
C PRO A 75 15.13 -42.28 14.35
N PRO A 76 16.37 -42.79 14.45
CA PRO A 76 17.35 -42.26 15.39
C PRO A 76 17.53 -40.75 15.25
N GLY A 77 17.30 -40.00 16.33
CA GLY A 77 17.35 -38.53 16.33
C GLY A 77 16.06 -37.83 15.90
N GLY A 78 15.05 -38.58 15.42
CA GLY A 78 13.69 -38.09 15.20
C GLY A 78 12.98 -37.79 16.51
N SER A 79 12.20 -36.71 16.52
CA SER A 79 11.48 -36.24 17.71
C SER A 79 10.03 -35.86 17.44
N VAL A 80 9.62 -35.65 16.18
CA VAL A 80 8.27 -35.17 15.86
C VAL A 80 7.43 -36.30 15.27
N LEU A 81 6.34 -36.65 15.96
CA LEU A 81 5.32 -37.56 15.45
C LEU A 81 4.41 -36.85 14.44
N LEU A 82 3.95 -35.65 14.81
CA LEU A 82 3.24 -34.74 13.94
C LEU A 82 3.43 -33.30 14.44
N SER A 83 3.58 -32.36 13.53
CA SER A 83 3.47 -30.93 13.81
C SER A 83 2.77 -30.18 12.69
N THR A 84 2.13 -29.05 13.01
CA THR A 84 1.44 -28.21 12.01
C THR A 84 2.36 -27.15 11.39
N THR A 85 3.60 -27.06 11.88
CA THR A 85 4.67 -26.19 11.40
C THR A 85 6.01 -26.95 11.42
N PRO A 86 6.96 -26.65 10.52
CA PRO A 86 8.29 -27.28 10.50
C PRO A 86 9.05 -27.04 11.81
N LYS A 87 9.71 -28.07 12.35
CA LYS A 87 10.46 -27.96 13.62
C LYS A 87 11.72 -27.08 13.55
N GLN A 88 12.22 -26.80 12.35
CA GLN A 88 13.46 -26.06 12.11
C GLN A 88 13.26 -24.54 12.22
N ALA A 89 12.04 -24.03 12.00
CA ALA A 89 11.80 -22.59 12.09
C ALA A 89 11.73 -22.16 13.57
N SER A 90 12.45 -21.10 13.93
CA SER A 90 12.60 -20.64 15.32
C SER A 90 11.27 -20.30 16.00
N LYS A 91 10.30 -19.78 15.24
CA LYS A 91 8.97 -19.36 15.74
C LYS A 91 7.91 -20.45 15.67
N SER A 92 8.25 -21.68 15.25
CA SER A 92 7.25 -22.73 15.07
C SER A 92 6.56 -23.12 16.37
N GLY A 93 7.31 -23.28 17.46
CA GLY A 93 6.75 -23.63 18.78
C GLY A 93 5.70 -22.60 19.27
N GLU A 94 5.92 -21.31 18.99
CA GLU A 94 5.04 -20.20 19.39
C GLU A 94 3.72 -20.15 18.60
N ARG A 95 3.68 -20.77 17.41
CA ARG A 95 2.58 -20.63 16.45
C ARG A 95 1.82 -21.92 16.19
N GLY A 96 2.50 -23.06 16.10
CA GLY A 96 1.92 -24.34 15.71
C GLY A 96 1.56 -25.28 16.87
N LEU A 97 1.18 -26.50 16.49
CA LEU A 97 0.99 -27.67 17.34
C LEU A 97 2.14 -28.65 17.11
N PHE A 98 2.61 -29.30 18.18
CA PHE A 98 3.62 -30.34 18.17
C PHE A 98 3.19 -31.52 19.03
N ILE A 99 3.18 -32.71 18.44
CA ILE A 99 3.15 -33.99 19.14
C ILE A 99 4.56 -34.57 19.01
N ARG A 100 5.32 -34.55 20.12
CA ARG A 100 6.77 -34.81 20.06
C ARG A 100 7.28 -35.67 21.20
N LYS A 101 8.32 -36.44 20.90
CA LYS A 101 9.16 -37.15 21.86
C LYS A 101 10.17 -36.19 22.49
N THR A 102 10.29 -36.25 23.81
CA THR A 102 11.21 -35.46 24.62
C THR A 102 12.14 -36.36 25.43
N GLY A 103 13.24 -35.78 25.93
CA GLY A 103 14.30 -36.49 26.65
C GLY A 103 15.49 -36.85 25.74
N ALA A 104 16.65 -37.09 26.35
CA ALA A 104 17.85 -37.47 25.60
C ALA A 104 17.66 -38.86 24.96
N PRO A 105 18.16 -39.11 23.73
CA PRO A 105 17.97 -40.38 23.02
C PRO A 105 18.43 -41.62 23.80
N ASP A 106 19.42 -41.46 24.67
CA ASP A 106 20.02 -42.48 25.54
C ASP A 106 19.45 -42.50 26.96
N ALA A 107 18.55 -41.58 27.30
CA ALA A 107 17.90 -41.57 28.60
C ALA A 107 16.97 -42.80 28.77
N PRO A 108 16.83 -43.33 30.00
CA PRO A 108 15.89 -44.42 30.25
C PRO A 108 14.43 -43.96 30.06
N ALA A 109 13.52 -44.93 29.90
CA ALA A 109 12.12 -44.69 29.52
C ALA A 109 11.30 -43.86 30.52
N ASP A 110 11.77 -43.74 31.77
CA ASP A 110 11.22 -42.87 32.81
C ASP A 110 11.58 -41.38 32.61
N ARG A 111 12.59 -41.11 31.77
CA ARG A 111 13.11 -39.77 31.45
C ARG A 111 12.95 -39.40 29.99
N GLN A 112 12.38 -40.29 29.19
CA GLN A 112 11.86 -39.99 27.87
C GLN A 112 10.34 -39.89 27.96
N GLY A 113 9.76 -38.93 27.25
CA GLY A 113 8.32 -38.74 27.26
C GLY A 113 7.78 -38.32 25.91
N VAL A 114 6.46 -38.27 25.81
CA VAL A 114 5.73 -37.67 24.71
C VAL A 114 4.90 -36.53 25.28
N GLU A 115 4.89 -35.40 24.59
CA GLU A 115 4.05 -34.27 24.95
C GLU A 115 3.30 -33.72 23.73
N VAL A 116 2.12 -33.17 24.01
CA VAL A 116 1.34 -32.37 23.07
C VAL A 116 1.46 -30.91 23.47
N VAL A 117 2.06 -30.11 22.60
CA VAL A 117 2.33 -28.69 22.81
C VAL A 117 1.59 -27.87 21.77
N VAL A 118 0.90 -26.82 22.20
CA VAL A 118 0.30 -25.83 21.32
C VAL A 118 0.78 -24.45 21.75
N ARG A 119 1.35 -23.68 20.82
CA ARG A 119 1.78 -22.29 21.06
C ARG A 119 2.65 -22.13 22.33
N ASN A 120 3.69 -22.96 22.43
CA ASN A 120 4.64 -23.08 23.56
C ASN A 120 4.06 -23.54 24.91
N VAL A 121 2.79 -23.98 24.96
CA VAL A 121 2.18 -24.51 26.18
C VAL A 121 1.96 -26.01 26.03
N SER A 122 2.54 -26.79 26.94
CA SER A 122 2.31 -28.23 27.04
C SER A 122 0.92 -28.50 27.62
N LEU A 123 0.06 -29.14 26.83
CA LEU A 123 -1.30 -29.49 27.23
C LEU A 123 -1.30 -30.71 28.14
N VAL A 124 -0.65 -31.77 27.67
CA VAL A 124 -0.56 -33.07 28.33
C VAL A 124 0.76 -33.74 27.95
N SER A 125 1.33 -34.50 28.87
CA SER A 125 2.58 -35.23 28.68
C SER A 125 2.57 -36.55 29.45
N ALA A 126 3.21 -37.59 28.92
CA ALA A 126 3.39 -38.88 29.57
C ALA A 126 4.82 -39.39 29.36
N THR A 127 5.36 -40.14 30.34
CA THR A 127 6.65 -40.83 30.14
C THR A 127 6.45 -42.09 29.31
N LEU A 128 7.49 -42.53 28.59
CA LEU A 128 7.41 -43.80 27.83
C LEU A 128 7.20 -45.01 28.75
N GLN A 129 7.66 -44.94 30.00
CA GLN A 129 7.36 -45.94 31.00
C GLN A 129 5.86 -45.98 31.32
N ASP A 130 5.26 -44.83 31.65
CA ASP A 130 3.83 -44.76 32.01
C ASP A 130 2.94 -45.20 30.85
N MET A 131 3.27 -44.78 29.63
CA MET A 131 2.54 -45.18 28.42
C MET A 131 2.51 -46.70 28.23
N ARG A 132 3.62 -47.39 28.55
CA ARG A 132 3.74 -48.85 28.46
C ARG A 132 3.05 -49.56 29.62
N GLU A 133 3.11 -49.01 30.83
CA GLU A 133 2.51 -49.60 32.03
C GLU A 133 0.98 -49.49 32.05
N GLN A 134 0.43 -48.35 31.62
CA GLN A 134 -1.01 -48.10 31.60
C GLN A 134 -1.69 -48.57 30.30
N GLY A 135 -0.91 -48.91 29.26
CA GLY A 135 -1.45 -49.41 28.00
C GLY A 135 -2.07 -48.33 27.12
N CYS A 136 -1.31 -47.25 26.87
CA CYS A 136 -1.66 -46.17 25.95
C CYS A 136 -2.05 -46.72 24.57
N ARG A 137 -3.21 -46.31 24.05
CA ARG A 137 -3.72 -46.75 22.74
C ARG A 137 -3.39 -45.76 21.64
N GLU A 138 -3.85 -44.53 21.80
CA GLU A 138 -3.68 -43.44 20.83
C GLU A 138 -3.59 -42.09 21.55
N ILE A 139 -2.99 -41.13 20.87
CA ILE A 139 -2.92 -39.72 21.26
C ILE A 139 -3.92 -39.00 20.36
N VAL A 140 -4.99 -38.50 20.95
CA VAL A 140 -6.04 -37.76 20.23
C VAL A 140 -5.91 -36.28 20.54
N VAL A 141 -5.95 -35.44 19.51
CA VAL A 141 -5.97 -33.99 19.64
C VAL A 141 -7.14 -33.43 18.83
N HIS A 142 -7.94 -32.57 19.47
CA HIS A 142 -8.99 -31.80 18.81
C HIS A 142 -8.72 -30.32 19.03
N ALA A 143 -8.78 -29.51 17.97
CA ALA A 143 -8.55 -28.08 18.04
C ALA A 143 -9.63 -27.32 17.27
N ASP A 144 -10.49 -26.61 17.99
CA ASP A 144 -11.50 -25.71 17.42
C ASP A 144 -11.39 -24.31 18.06
N SER A 145 -12.34 -23.42 17.74
CA SER A 145 -12.30 -22.03 18.26
C SER A 145 -12.59 -21.90 19.74
N ASP A 146 -13.16 -22.93 20.37
CA ASP A 146 -13.54 -22.93 21.77
C ASP A 146 -12.37 -23.44 22.62
N ALA A 147 -11.74 -24.56 22.23
CA ALA A 147 -10.59 -25.11 22.93
C ALA A 147 -9.67 -25.98 22.04
N VAL A 148 -8.43 -26.17 22.49
CA VAL A 148 -7.57 -27.27 22.03
C VAL A 148 -7.44 -28.30 23.14
N THR A 149 -7.87 -29.52 22.87
CA THR A 149 -7.84 -30.66 23.79
C THR A 149 -6.90 -31.74 23.28
N ALA A 150 -6.26 -32.44 24.21
CA ALA A 150 -5.37 -33.55 23.92
C ALA A 150 -5.51 -34.64 24.99
N GLU A 151 -5.59 -35.91 24.59
CA GLU A 151 -5.77 -37.06 25.49
C GLU A 151 -4.83 -38.21 25.10
N PHE A 152 -4.22 -38.84 26.10
CA PHE A 152 -3.58 -40.15 25.96
C PHE A 152 -4.60 -41.25 26.28
N VAL A 153 -5.28 -41.75 25.25
CA VAL A 153 -6.43 -42.65 25.40
C VAL A 153 -6.01 -43.97 26.06
N GLY A 154 -6.71 -44.32 27.14
CA GLY A 154 -6.45 -45.52 27.94
C GLY A 154 -5.55 -45.28 29.16
N MET A 155 -5.04 -44.06 29.36
CA MET A 155 -4.26 -43.66 30.53
C MET A 155 -5.09 -42.82 31.51
N THR A 156 -4.72 -42.81 32.79
CA THR A 156 -5.35 -41.99 33.83
C THR A 156 -4.35 -41.03 34.46
N SER A 157 -4.82 -39.87 34.93
CA SER A 157 -4.01 -38.83 35.57
C SER A 157 -3.61 -39.16 37.01
N GLY A 158 -4.23 -40.18 37.61
CA GLY A 158 -4.11 -40.51 39.03
C GLY A 158 -4.95 -39.62 39.97
N THR A 159 -5.79 -38.74 39.42
CA THR A 159 -6.83 -37.97 40.15
C THR A 159 -8.21 -38.58 39.91
N GLN A 160 -9.16 -38.30 40.81
CA GLN A 160 -10.55 -38.73 40.67
C GLN A 160 -11.46 -37.52 40.49
N ASN A 161 -12.44 -37.65 39.60
CA ASN A 161 -13.46 -36.63 39.37
C ASN A 161 -14.46 -36.54 40.55
N GLU A 162 -15.39 -35.59 40.49
CA GLU A 162 -16.42 -35.40 41.55
C GLU A 162 -17.29 -36.64 41.78
N ASP A 163 -17.39 -37.53 40.79
CA ASP A 163 -18.15 -38.78 40.83
C ASP A 163 -17.32 -39.98 41.34
N GLY A 164 -16.02 -39.79 41.65
CA GLY A 164 -15.12 -40.82 42.19
C GLY A 164 -14.52 -41.76 41.14
N GLU A 165 -14.62 -41.42 39.86
CA GLU A 165 -13.99 -42.13 38.74
C GLU A 165 -12.61 -41.55 38.45
N ASP A 166 -11.66 -42.40 38.06
CA ASP A 166 -10.31 -41.95 37.70
C ASP A 166 -10.36 -41.08 36.44
N GLU A 167 -9.77 -39.89 36.52
CA GLU A 167 -9.77 -38.94 35.41
C GLU A 167 -8.84 -39.42 34.28
N PRO A 168 -9.25 -39.25 33.01
CA PRO A 168 -8.40 -39.56 31.87
C PRO A 168 -7.16 -38.66 31.87
N LEU A 169 -6.04 -39.16 31.36
CA LEU A 169 -4.85 -38.34 31.15
C LEU A 169 -5.07 -37.42 29.94
N ALA A 170 -5.71 -36.28 30.18
CA ALA A 170 -6.05 -35.28 29.18
C ALA A 170 -5.63 -33.87 29.61
N GLY A 171 -5.56 -32.96 28.64
CA GLY A 171 -5.33 -31.53 28.87
C GLY A 171 -6.09 -30.68 27.87
N THR A 172 -6.60 -29.53 28.33
CA THR A 172 -7.29 -28.54 27.49
C THR A 172 -6.65 -27.16 27.67
N THR A 173 -6.76 -26.30 26.66
CA THR A 173 -6.35 -24.90 26.75
C THR A 173 -7.21 -24.09 27.73
N GLU A 174 -8.47 -24.48 27.96
CA GLU A 174 -9.37 -23.79 28.89
C GLU A 174 -8.83 -23.78 30.34
N ASP A 175 -8.18 -24.87 30.75
CA ASP A 175 -7.66 -25.04 32.10
C ASP A 175 -6.28 -24.40 32.29
N LYS A 176 -5.66 -23.88 31.23
CA LYS A 176 -4.32 -23.28 31.30
C LYS A 176 -4.42 -21.80 31.60
N GLU A 177 -3.85 -21.38 32.73
CA GLU A 177 -3.72 -19.95 33.10
C GLU A 177 -3.06 -19.11 31.99
N ALA A 178 -2.17 -19.70 31.18
CA ALA A 178 -1.52 -19.04 30.04
C ALA A 178 -2.52 -18.53 28.97
N PHE A 179 -3.72 -19.12 28.89
CA PHE A 179 -4.72 -18.82 27.86
C PHE A 179 -5.97 -18.13 28.38
N LYS A 180 -5.99 -17.77 29.67
CA LYS A 180 -7.11 -17.11 30.36
C LYS A 180 -7.67 -15.86 29.67
N TYR A 181 -6.84 -15.14 28.90
CA TYR A 181 -7.21 -13.89 28.22
C TYR A 181 -7.34 -14.02 26.70
N TRP A 182 -7.04 -15.19 26.13
CA TRP A 182 -7.15 -15.48 24.70
C TRP A 182 -7.80 -16.85 24.53
N PRO A 183 -9.12 -16.93 24.32
CA PRO A 183 -9.81 -18.22 24.26
C PRO A 183 -9.43 -19.03 23.01
N ASP A 184 -9.24 -18.39 21.86
CA ASP A 184 -8.92 -19.08 20.60
C ASP A 184 -7.42 -19.41 20.48
N GLN A 185 -7.10 -20.67 20.73
CA GLN A 185 -5.73 -21.21 20.73
C GLN A 185 -5.44 -22.16 19.58
N ARG A 186 -6.27 -22.15 18.53
CA ARG A 186 -6.02 -22.98 17.34
C ARG A 186 -4.60 -22.79 16.82
N PRO A 187 -3.92 -23.89 16.45
CA PRO A 187 -2.57 -23.81 15.93
C PRO A 187 -2.56 -23.18 14.54
N GLN A 188 -1.50 -22.46 14.24
CA GLN A 188 -1.20 -22.11 12.86
C GLN A 188 -0.82 -23.38 12.09
N VAL A 189 -1.36 -23.52 10.88
CA VAL A 189 -1.09 -24.64 9.97
C VAL A 189 -0.40 -24.12 8.73
N THR A 190 0.86 -24.57 8.53
CA THR A 190 1.57 -24.41 7.25
C THR A 190 1.74 -25.71 6.48
N GLY A 191 1.26 -26.80 7.05
CA GLY A 191 1.38 -28.15 6.56
C GLY A 191 1.21 -29.14 7.70
N LEU A 192 1.44 -30.42 7.41
CA LEU A 192 1.50 -31.50 8.38
C LEU A 192 2.88 -32.14 8.24
N PHE A 193 3.71 -32.00 9.27
CA PHE A 193 5.12 -32.37 9.25
C PHE A 193 5.39 -33.51 10.23
N THR A 194 6.22 -34.46 9.84
CA THR A 194 6.57 -35.63 10.65
C THR A 194 8.00 -36.09 10.38
N ASP A 195 8.63 -36.70 11.39
CA ASP A 195 9.87 -37.46 11.22
C ASP A 195 9.61 -38.94 10.89
N LEU A 196 8.34 -39.38 10.92
CA LEU A 196 7.94 -40.72 10.51
C LEU A 196 8.00 -40.85 8.98
N SER A 197 8.25 -42.07 8.50
CA SER A 197 8.32 -42.36 7.07
C SER A 197 7.88 -43.78 6.78
N GLY A 198 7.52 -44.06 5.52
CA GLY A 198 7.14 -45.39 5.04
C GLY A 198 5.66 -45.52 4.68
N PRO A 199 5.18 -46.73 4.35
CA PRO A 199 3.79 -46.99 4.03
C PRO A 199 2.85 -46.68 5.21
N ALA A 200 1.75 -45.95 4.95
CA ALA A 200 0.75 -45.65 5.98
C ALA A 200 0.09 -46.90 6.59
N ALA A 201 0.08 -48.01 5.83
CA ALA A 201 -0.45 -49.28 6.31
C ALA A 201 0.39 -49.93 7.43
N ASP A 202 1.65 -49.53 7.58
CA ASP A 202 2.55 -50.10 8.60
C ASP A 202 2.26 -49.53 10.00
N ILE A 203 1.69 -48.32 10.08
CA ILE A 203 1.28 -47.64 11.31
C ILE A 203 -0.24 -47.38 11.26
N ALA A 204 -1.03 -48.43 11.50
CA ALA A 204 -2.48 -48.34 11.45
C ALA A 204 -3.06 -47.41 12.52
N GLY A 205 -4.03 -46.58 12.13
CA GLY A 205 -4.73 -45.64 13.03
C GLY A 205 -4.13 -44.23 13.08
N LEU A 206 -3.10 -43.96 12.28
CA LEU A 206 -2.52 -42.63 12.12
C LEU A 206 -3.38 -41.81 11.15
N ASP A 207 -3.93 -40.70 11.66
CA ASP A 207 -4.95 -39.90 10.99
C ASP A 207 -4.85 -38.43 11.42
N ALA A 208 -4.99 -37.50 10.48
CA ALA A 208 -5.15 -36.08 10.77
C ALA A 208 -6.08 -35.45 9.73
N HIS A 209 -7.10 -34.74 10.21
CA HIS A 209 -8.09 -34.04 9.41
C HIS A 209 -8.08 -32.55 9.71
N VAL A 210 -8.03 -31.71 8.66
CA VAL A 210 -8.00 -30.25 8.78
C VAL A 210 -9.11 -29.63 7.94
N THR A 211 -10.07 -28.95 8.58
CA THR A 211 -11.08 -28.17 7.86
C THR A 211 -10.56 -26.76 7.56
N ILE A 212 -10.32 -26.42 6.29
CA ILE A 212 -9.75 -25.13 5.90
C ILE A 212 -10.82 -24.03 5.93
N ASP A 213 -10.46 -22.86 6.48
CA ASP A 213 -11.33 -21.68 6.46
C ASP A 213 -11.41 -21.02 5.07
N SER A 214 -12.31 -21.56 4.25
CA SER A 214 -12.64 -21.11 2.90
C SER A 214 -13.87 -20.19 2.86
N ARG A 215 -14.21 -19.50 3.98
CA ARG A 215 -15.49 -18.75 4.12
C ARG A 215 -15.72 -17.66 3.07
N TYR A 216 -14.66 -17.18 2.42
CA TYR A 216 -14.73 -16.12 1.41
C TYR A 216 -14.80 -16.66 -0.03
N ASN A 217 -14.43 -17.93 -0.26
CA ASN A 217 -14.52 -18.61 -1.55
C ASN A 217 -15.97 -18.98 -1.84
N THR A 218 -16.73 -17.98 -2.31
CA THR A 218 -18.18 -18.10 -2.46
C THR A 218 -18.65 -17.60 -3.83
N ALA A 219 -19.57 -18.35 -4.43
CA ALA A 219 -20.28 -17.97 -5.64
C ALA A 219 -21.75 -17.63 -5.34
N PRO A 220 -22.37 -16.67 -6.05
CA PRO A 220 -23.78 -16.38 -5.88
C PRO A 220 -24.65 -17.56 -6.33
N THR A 221 -25.61 -17.98 -5.51
CA THR A 221 -26.62 -18.97 -5.92
C THR A 221 -27.53 -18.42 -7.02
N ILE A 222 -28.27 -19.29 -7.70
CA ILE A 222 -29.28 -18.89 -8.70
C ILE A 222 -30.30 -17.92 -8.10
N SER A 223 -30.74 -18.16 -6.85
CA SER A 223 -31.69 -17.28 -6.16
C SER A 223 -31.10 -15.89 -5.88
N LYS A 224 -29.82 -15.82 -5.48
CA LYS A 224 -29.10 -14.55 -5.33
C LYS A 224 -28.99 -13.81 -6.66
N TRP A 225 -28.62 -14.49 -7.74
CA TRP A 225 -28.59 -13.91 -9.09
C TRP A 225 -29.94 -13.37 -9.54
N LEU A 226 -31.04 -14.09 -9.30
CA LEU A 226 -32.39 -13.61 -9.63
C LEU A 226 -32.73 -12.33 -8.86
N VAL A 227 -32.41 -12.26 -7.57
CA VAL A 227 -32.61 -11.05 -6.75
C VAL A 227 -31.80 -9.86 -7.30
N VAL A 228 -30.54 -10.09 -7.65
CA VAL A 228 -29.67 -9.07 -8.24
C VAL A 228 -30.22 -8.58 -9.59
N ILE A 229 -30.51 -9.49 -10.53
CA ILE A 229 -30.95 -9.14 -11.88
C ILE A 229 -32.31 -8.41 -11.84
N VAL A 230 -33.29 -8.95 -11.10
CA VAL A 230 -34.62 -8.32 -10.98
C VAL A 230 -34.51 -6.98 -10.25
N GLY A 231 -33.66 -6.87 -9.23
CA GLY A 231 -33.41 -5.64 -8.49
C GLY A 231 -32.78 -4.53 -9.35
N VAL A 232 -31.78 -4.88 -10.16
CA VAL A 232 -31.13 -3.98 -11.12
C VAL A 232 -32.14 -3.52 -12.18
N ALA A 233 -32.86 -4.44 -12.81
CA ALA A 233 -33.86 -4.12 -13.82
C ALA A 233 -34.98 -3.23 -13.25
N SER A 234 -35.44 -3.52 -12.03
CA SER A 234 -36.45 -2.72 -11.34
C SER A 234 -35.96 -1.31 -11.03
N THR A 235 -34.70 -1.17 -10.60
CA THR A 235 -34.10 0.16 -10.37
C THR A 235 -34.03 0.97 -11.66
N LEU A 236 -33.55 0.39 -12.76
CA LEU A 236 -33.47 1.06 -14.06
C LEU A 236 -34.86 1.47 -14.58
N LEU A 237 -35.85 0.59 -14.44
CA LEU A 237 -37.23 0.88 -14.83
C LEU A 237 -37.85 2.00 -13.96
N SER A 238 -37.53 2.04 -12.67
CA SER A 238 -37.97 3.10 -11.75
C SER A 238 -37.39 4.47 -12.13
N LEU A 239 -36.12 4.51 -12.56
CA LEU A 239 -35.47 5.73 -13.04
C LEU A 239 -36.06 6.20 -14.37
N ALA A 240 -36.38 5.28 -15.28
CA ALA A 240 -37.09 5.60 -16.52
C ALA A 240 -38.49 6.17 -16.24
N ALA A 241 -39.22 5.59 -15.28
CA ALA A 241 -40.52 6.11 -14.85
C ALA A 241 -40.40 7.49 -14.17
N LEU A 242 -39.37 7.72 -13.36
CA LEU A 242 -39.05 9.03 -12.80
C LEU A 242 -38.75 10.06 -13.89
N ALA A 243 -37.99 9.68 -14.92
CA ALA A 243 -37.71 10.53 -16.07
C ALA A 243 -39.00 10.95 -16.82
N ALA A 244 -39.96 10.04 -16.93
CA ALA A 244 -41.28 10.31 -17.50
C ALA A 244 -42.09 11.27 -16.61
N LEU A 245 -42.10 11.09 -15.30
CA LEU A 245 -42.76 12.00 -14.35
C LEU A 245 -42.17 13.41 -14.36
N ASP A 246 -40.85 13.55 -14.53
CA ASP A 246 -40.19 14.86 -14.67
C ASP A 246 -40.61 15.62 -15.93
N SER A 247 -41.10 14.92 -16.97
CA SER A 247 -41.54 15.53 -18.24
C SER A 247 -42.95 16.13 -18.20
N THR A 248 -43.62 16.07 -17.05
CA THR A 248 -44.97 16.62 -16.83
C THR A 248 -45.07 18.15 -16.97
N ASP A 249 -43.94 18.87 -16.92
CA ASP A 249 -43.88 20.33 -17.13
C ASP A 249 -43.89 20.77 -18.60
N GLY A 250 -44.03 19.83 -19.54
CA GLY A 250 -44.05 20.10 -20.98
C GLY A 250 -42.67 20.45 -21.56
N ARG A 251 -41.59 20.42 -20.77
CA ARG A 251 -40.23 20.68 -21.23
C ARG A 251 -39.50 19.35 -21.45
N ARG A 252 -38.84 19.21 -22.61
CA ARG A 252 -37.95 18.06 -22.84
C ARG A 252 -36.74 18.12 -21.89
N HIS A 253 -36.20 16.95 -21.52
CA HIS A 253 -34.92 16.87 -20.81
C HIS A 253 -33.88 17.65 -21.61
N ARG A 254 -33.13 18.54 -20.93
CA ARG A 254 -32.02 19.27 -21.55
C ARG A 254 -30.95 18.25 -21.96
N ARG A 255 -30.14 18.60 -22.97
CA ARG A 255 -29.03 17.77 -23.45
C ARG A 255 -28.17 17.29 -22.28
N ILE A 256 -27.73 16.03 -22.32
CA ILE A 256 -26.84 15.43 -21.30
C ILE A 256 -25.56 16.24 -21.19
N PHE A 257 -25.00 16.69 -22.32
CA PHE A 257 -23.89 17.63 -22.37
C PHE A 257 -24.33 19.03 -22.82
N PRO A 258 -23.72 20.11 -22.30
CA PRO A 258 -23.89 21.46 -22.81
C PRO A 258 -23.56 21.56 -24.30
N ALA A 259 -24.17 22.49 -25.02
CA ALA A 259 -24.01 22.63 -26.47
C ALA A 259 -22.56 22.90 -26.93
N ARG A 260 -21.67 23.35 -26.03
CA ARG A 260 -20.27 23.66 -26.31
C ARG A 260 -19.28 22.71 -25.60
N TRP A 261 -19.75 21.58 -25.05
CA TRP A 261 -18.91 20.65 -24.30
C TRP A 261 -17.67 20.18 -25.08
N TRP A 262 -17.86 19.90 -26.39
CA TRP A 262 -16.80 19.41 -27.27
C TRP A 262 -15.92 20.52 -27.87
N ARG A 263 -16.17 21.79 -27.53
CA ARG A 263 -15.36 22.91 -28.04
C ARG A 263 -14.30 23.26 -27.01
N LEU A 264 -13.15 22.60 -27.12
CA LEU A 264 -12.01 22.81 -26.23
C LEU A 264 -11.43 24.23 -26.39
N ASN A 265 -11.12 24.85 -25.26
CA ASN A 265 -10.43 26.13 -25.15
C ASN A 265 -8.91 25.91 -25.03
N ALA A 266 -8.10 26.95 -25.21
CA ALA A 266 -6.64 26.87 -25.07
C ALA A 266 -6.19 26.25 -23.72
N ARG A 267 -6.86 26.61 -22.62
CA ARG A 267 -6.61 26.03 -21.30
C ARG A 267 -6.89 24.52 -21.22
N ASP A 268 -7.84 24.02 -21.99
CA ASP A 268 -8.20 22.60 -21.99
C ASP A 268 -7.09 21.79 -22.65
N TYR A 269 -6.53 22.28 -23.77
CA TYR A 269 -5.35 21.67 -24.39
C TYR A 269 -4.13 21.69 -23.46
N VAL A 270 -3.89 22.79 -22.75
CA VAL A 270 -2.76 22.88 -21.81
C VAL A 270 -2.91 21.90 -20.66
N VAL A 271 -4.10 21.81 -20.03
CA VAL A 271 -4.31 20.88 -18.91
C VAL A 271 -4.25 19.44 -19.38
N ILE A 272 -4.90 19.09 -20.50
CA ILE A 272 -4.86 17.72 -21.04
C ILE A 272 -3.43 17.35 -21.44
N GLY A 273 -2.70 18.23 -22.12
CA GLY A 273 -1.29 18.01 -22.47
C GLY A 273 -0.41 17.82 -21.23
N ALA A 274 -0.58 18.65 -20.21
CA ALA A 274 0.16 18.54 -18.96
C ALA A 274 -0.15 17.24 -18.22
N LEU A 275 -1.42 16.78 -18.20
CA LEU A 275 -1.81 15.47 -17.65
C LEU A 275 -1.18 14.31 -18.42
N ILE A 276 -1.15 14.36 -19.75
CA ILE A 276 -0.52 13.31 -20.58
C ILE A 276 1.00 13.26 -20.35
N VAL A 277 1.65 14.42 -20.28
CA VAL A 277 3.08 14.49 -19.96
C VAL A 277 3.32 13.91 -18.56
N TRP A 278 2.56 14.35 -17.57
CA TRP A 278 2.67 13.86 -16.19
C TRP A 278 2.37 12.37 -16.05
N HIS A 279 1.46 11.81 -16.85
CA HIS A 279 1.19 10.37 -16.89
C HIS A 279 2.45 9.57 -17.21
N MET A 280 3.29 10.09 -18.12
CA MET A 280 4.53 9.44 -18.55
C MET A 280 5.72 9.71 -17.64
N ILE A 281 5.90 10.94 -17.16
CA ILE A 281 7.11 11.33 -16.41
C ILE A 281 6.88 11.46 -14.90
N GLY A 282 5.63 11.60 -14.48
CA GLY A 282 5.26 11.94 -13.11
C GLY A 282 5.42 10.75 -12.16
N PRO A 283 5.85 10.99 -10.91
CA PRO A 283 5.86 10.03 -9.82
C PRO A 283 4.53 9.29 -9.60
N ASN A 284 4.65 8.04 -9.16
CA ASN A 284 3.54 7.15 -8.80
C ASN A 284 3.02 7.42 -7.38
N THR A 285 1.91 6.78 -7.01
CA THR A 285 1.38 6.83 -5.64
C THR A 285 1.90 5.68 -4.78
N SER A 286 1.82 5.80 -3.45
CA SER A 286 2.42 4.85 -2.50
C SER A 286 1.88 3.42 -2.60
N ASP A 287 0.58 3.29 -2.90
CA ASP A 287 -0.14 2.00 -2.81
C ASP A 287 -0.35 1.37 -4.20
N ASP A 288 0.36 1.87 -5.23
CA ASP A 288 0.19 1.36 -6.60
C ASP A 288 0.57 -0.12 -6.70
N GLY A 289 1.66 -0.54 -6.04
CA GLY A 289 2.05 -1.95 -5.95
C GLY A 289 1.01 -2.79 -5.21
N TYR A 290 0.48 -2.26 -4.10
CA TYR A 290 -0.53 -2.91 -3.26
C TYR A 290 -1.76 -3.30 -4.08
N LEU A 291 -2.32 -2.30 -4.78
CA LEU A 291 -3.55 -2.45 -5.54
C LEU A 291 -3.34 -3.28 -6.82
N LEU A 292 -2.18 -3.16 -7.47
CA LEU A 292 -1.85 -3.98 -8.63
C LEU A 292 -1.77 -5.47 -8.25
N THR A 293 -0.97 -5.81 -7.24
CA THR A 293 -0.77 -7.20 -6.81
C THR A 293 -2.09 -7.82 -6.38
N MET A 294 -2.85 -7.13 -5.52
CA MET A 294 -4.15 -7.60 -5.06
C MET A 294 -5.14 -7.82 -6.21
N SER A 295 -5.17 -6.91 -7.19
CA SER A 295 -6.09 -7.01 -8.33
C SER A 295 -5.70 -8.13 -9.30
N ARG A 296 -4.39 -8.42 -9.45
CA ARG A 296 -3.89 -9.53 -10.27
C ARG A 296 -4.24 -10.87 -9.61
N VAL A 297 -3.89 -11.05 -8.34
CA VAL A 297 -4.17 -12.29 -7.59
C VAL A 297 -5.67 -12.57 -7.51
N ALA A 298 -6.50 -11.53 -7.37
CA ALA A 298 -7.97 -11.67 -7.36
C ALA A 298 -8.60 -12.14 -8.68
N GLN A 299 -7.82 -12.32 -9.76
CA GLN A 299 -8.29 -12.99 -10.98
C GLN A 299 -8.20 -14.51 -10.87
N ASP A 300 -7.27 -14.99 -10.04
CA ASP A 300 -7.03 -16.41 -9.80
C ASP A 300 -7.70 -16.89 -8.50
N SER A 301 -7.84 -16.00 -7.50
CA SER A 301 -8.64 -16.25 -6.31
C SER A 301 -10.08 -15.82 -6.50
N ASP A 302 -11.06 -16.65 -6.12
CA ASP A 302 -12.52 -16.45 -6.34
C ASP A 302 -13.09 -15.12 -5.79
N TYR A 303 -12.29 -14.35 -5.05
CA TYR A 303 -12.67 -13.10 -4.40
C TYR A 303 -11.49 -12.14 -4.26
N THR A 304 -11.78 -10.85 -4.08
CA THR A 304 -10.74 -9.83 -3.85
C THR A 304 -10.30 -9.79 -2.40
N ALA A 305 -9.38 -10.68 -2.04
CA ALA A 305 -8.70 -10.71 -0.73
C ALA A 305 -7.86 -9.46 -0.53
N ASN A 306 -7.76 -8.97 0.71
CA ASN A 306 -6.61 -8.16 1.08
C ASN A 306 -5.40 -9.10 1.20
N TYR A 307 -4.52 -9.05 0.21
CA TYR A 307 -3.41 -9.98 0.05
C TYR A 307 -2.28 -9.81 1.09
N PHE A 308 -2.07 -8.58 1.56
CA PHE A 308 -0.90 -8.25 2.39
C PHE A 308 -1.19 -8.20 3.89
N ARG A 309 -2.46 -8.16 4.29
CA ARG A 309 -2.85 -7.99 5.70
C ARG A 309 -4.24 -8.60 5.93
N TRP A 310 -4.58 -8.81 7.19
CA TRP A 310 -5.92 -9.16 7.65
C TRP A 310 -6.36 -10.57 7.21
N TYR A 311 -5.46 -11.55 7.28
CA TYR A 311 -5.78 -12.99 7.19
C TYR A 311 -6.54 -13.35 5.89
N GLY A 312 -6.22 -12.67 4.78
CA GLY A 312 -6.89 -12.87 3.50
C GLY A 312 -8.33 -12.36 3.43
N ALA A 313 -8.81 -11.57 4.39
CA ALA A 313 -10.18 -11.06 4.39
C ALA A 313 -10.46 -10.10 3.21
N PRO A 314 -11.67 -10.11 2.63
CA PRO A 314 -11.99 -9.32 1.44
C PRO A 314 -11.91 -7.81 1.69
N GLU A 315 -11.62 -7.02 0.65
CA GLU A 315 -11.60 -5.54 0.75
C GLU A 315 -12.97 -4.85 0.82
N ALA A 316 -14.04 -5.64 0.78
CA ALA A 316 -15.40 -5.16 0.90
C ALA A 316 -15.63 -4.35 2.20
N PRO A 317 -16.47 -3.30 2.17
CA PRO A 317 -17.44 -2.97 1.12
C PRO A 317 -16.83 -2.10 0.01
N PHE A 318 -15.52 -1.86 0.08
CA PHE A 318 -14.79 -1.06 -0.88
C PHE A 318 -14.24 -1.94 -2.00
N GLY A 319 -13.78 -1.32 -3.10
CA GLY A 319 -12.95 -2.04 -4.06
C GLY A 319 -13.64 -2.61 -5.29
N TRP A 320 -14.89 -2.24 -5.59
CA TRP A 320 -15.52 -2.62 -6.87
C TRP A 320 -14.67 -2.22 -8.09
N TYR A 321 -13.85 -1.17 -7.95
CA TYR A 321 -12.98 -0.68 -9.01
C TYR A 321 -11.67 -1.46 -9.13
N TYR A 322 -11.26 -2.25 -8.12
CA TYR A 322 -10.08 -3.13 -8.21
C TYR A 322 -10.25 -4.19 -9.29
N GLN A 323 -11.48 -4.69 -9.44
CA GLN A 323 -11.87 -5.60 -10.52
C GLN A 323 -11.59 -5.02 -11.91
N VAL A 324 -11.63 -3.69 -12.08
CA VAL A 324 -11.25 -3.04 -13.35
C VAL A 324 -9.76 -3.24 -13.62
N PHE A 325 -8.90 -3.14 -12.61
CA PHE A 325 -7.46 -3.39 -12.78
C PHE A 325 -7.15 -4.86 -13.04
N GLY A 326 -7.86 -5.79 -12.40
CA GLY A 326 -7.76 -7.22 -12.71
C GLY A 326 -8.11 -7.52 -14.18
N LEU A 327 -9.14 -6.87 -14.71
CA LEU A 327 -9.48 -6.95 -16.14
C LEU A 327 -8.44 -6.30 -17.05
N LEU A 328 -7.85 -5.17 -16.63
CA LEU A 328 -6.80 -4.49 -17.40
C LEU A 328 -5.49 -5.27 -17.43
N SER A 329 -5.15 -6.01 -16.37
CA SER A 329 -3.91 -6.79 -16.29
C SER A 329 -3.85 -7.94 -17.29
N HIS A 330 -5.00 -8.46 -17.76
CA HIS A 330 -5.04 -9.44 -18.85
C HIS A 330 -4.55 -8.89 -20.19
N VAL A 331 -4.57 -7.56 -20.37
CA VAL A 331 -4.06 -6.91 -21.59
C VAL A 331 -2.59 -6.55 -21.42
N SER A 332 -2.25 -5.89 -20.31
CA SER A 332 -0.87 -5.51 -19.98
C SER A 332 -0.79 -5.12 -18.52
N VAL A 333 0.38 -5.33 -17.92
CA VAL A 333 0.72 -4.91 -16.55
C VAL A 333 1.58 -3.64 -16.52
N ALA A 334 1.86 -3.04 -17.70
CA ALA A 334 2.67 -1.84 -17.82
C ALA A 334 2.09 -0.65 -17.05
N SER A 335 2.95 0.10 -16.34
CA SER A 335 2.54 1.25 -15.53
C SER A 335 1.69 2.30 -16.27
N PRO A 336 2.03 2.74 -17.50
CA PRO A 336 1.19 3.68 -18.25
C PRO A 336 -0.19 3.12 -18.61
N TRP A 337 -0.32 1.81 -18.78
CA TRP A 337 -1.59 1.15 -19.10
C TRP A 337 -2.46 1.03 -17.85
N MET A 338 -1.90 0.51 -16.75
CA MET A 338 -2.61 0.33 -15.49
C MET A 338 -3.13 1.66 -14.92
N ARG A 339 -2.40 2.76 -15.14
CA ARG A 339 -2.79 4.12 -14.69
C ARG A 339 -3.72 4.86 -15.65
N LEU A 340 -4.07 4.28 -16.80
CA LEU A 340 -4.94 4.92 -17.79
C LEU A 340 -6.29 5.37 -17.21
N PRO A 341 -6.98 4.60 -16.34
CA PRO A 341 -8.22 5.05 -15.69
C PRO A 341 -8.04 6.36 -14.91
N ALA A 342 -6.92 6.53 -14.21
CA ALA A 342 -6.62 7.76 -13.46
C ALA A 342 -6.44 8.97 -14.40
N LEU A 343 -5.70 8.80 -15.51
CA LEU A 343 -5.56 9.84 -16.53
C LEU A 343 -6.92 10.25 -17.11
N LEU A 344 -7.76 9.28 -17.46
CA LEU A 344 -9.10 9.54 -17.98
C LEU A 344 -9.98 10.26 -16.96
N CYS A 345 -9.91 9.88 -15.68
CA CYS A 345 -10.57 10.61 -14.59
C CYS A 345 -10.09 12.06 -14.51
N GLY A 346 -8.79 12.32 -14.60
CA GLY A 346 -8.22 13.67 -14.58
C GLY A 346 -8.71 14.55 -15.73
N ILE A 347 -8.72 14.00 -16.94
CA ILE A 347 -9.26 14.68 -18.13
C ILE A 347 -10.75 15.00 -17.93
N LEU A 348 -11.55 14.02 -17.49
CA LEU A 348 -12.98 14.21 -17.28
C LEU A 348 -13.27 15.23 -16.17
N VAL A 349 -12.56 15.17 -15.04
CA VAL A 349 -12.66 16.13 -13.95
C VAL A 349 -12.38 17.54 -14.46
N TRP A 350 -11.28 17.74 -15.20
CA TRP A 350 -10.95 19.06 -15.75
C TRP A 350 -12.03 19.56 -16.73
N LEU A 351 -12.49 18.71 -17.65
CA LEU A 351 -13.53 19.09 -18.60
C LEU A 351 -14.82 19.49 -17.88
N ILE A 352 -15.19 18.80 -16.80
CA ILE A 352 -16.32 19.16 -15.93
C ILE A 352 -16.09 20.50 -15.24
N VAL A 353 -14.91 20.73 -14.65
CA VAL A 353 -14.57 22.02 -14.06
C VAL A 353 -14.69 23.15 -15.09
N SER A 354 -14.07 22.98 -16.26
CA SER A 354 -13.98 23.99 -17.31
C SER A 354 -15.33 24.31 -17.97
N HIS A 355 -16.20 23.31 -18.18
CA HIS A 355 -17.42 23.44 -18.98
C HIS A 355 -18.75 23.34 -18.21
N GLU A 356 -18.81 22.73 -17.02
CA GLU A 356 -20.00 22.77 -16.14
C GLU A 356 -19.80 23.73 -14.96
N VAL A 357 -18.70 23.58 -14.21
CA VAL A 357 -18.52 24.25 -12.91
C VAL A 357 -18.26 25.76 -13.09
N LEU A 358 -17.22 26.13 -13.85
CA LEU A 358 -16.86 27.54 -14.05
C LEU A 358 -18.02 28.37 -14.65
N PRO A 359 -18.74 27.90 -15.69
CA PRO A 359 -19.90 28.63 -16.20
C PRO A 359 -21.03 28.78 -15.17
N ARG A 360 -21.20 27.78 -14.29
CA ARG A 360 -22.22 27.81 -13.23
C ARG A 360 -21.88 28.77 -12.10
N LEU A 361 -20.60 29.07 -11.86
CA LEU A 361 -20.13 30.00 -10.85
C LEU A 361 -20.46 31.47 -11.15
N GLY A 362 -20.73 31.84 -12.40
CA GLY A 362 -21.22 33.17 -12.77
C GLY A 362 -20.40 33.86 -13.86
N ARG A 363 -20.82 35.08 -14.21
CA ARG A 363 -20.28 35.81 -15.37
C ARG A 363 -18.79 36.15 -15.23
N ALA A 364 -18.31 36.45 -14.01
CA ALA A 364 -16.89 36.78 -13.81
C ALA A 364 -15.94 35.63 -14.13
N ALA A 365 -16.36 34.38 -13.90
CA ALA A 365 -15.59 33.19 -14.26
C ALA A 365 -15.49 32.99 -15.78
N LEU A 366 -16.43 33.53 -16.55
CA LEU A 366 -16.48 33.42 -18.01
C LEU A 366 -15.77 34.58 -18.72
N THR A 367 -15.87 35.79 -18.20
CA THR A 367 -15.36 37.00 -18.88
C THR A 367 -13.91 37.32 -18.53
N ARG A 368 -13.35 36.74 -17.47
CA ARG A 368 -11.98 37.02 -17.02
C ARG A 368 -11.07 35.82 -17.24
N PRO A 369 -10.13 35.88 -18.20
CA PRO A 369 -9.32 34.72 -18.56
C PRO A 369 -8.47 34.22 -17.39
N MET A 370 -7.89 35.12 -16.59
CA MET A 370 -7.02 34.73 -15.48
C MET A 370 -7.73 33.90 -14.41
N VAL A 371 -9.04 34.06 -14.20
CA VAL A 371 -9.79 33.26 -13.21
C VAL A 371 -9.79 31.78 -13.60
N ALA A 372 -10.00 31.50 -14.89
CA ALA A 372 -10.00 30.14 -15.39
C ALA A 372 -8.60 29.53 -15.46
N TRP A 373 -7.58 30.35 -15.73
CA TRP A 373 -6.18 29.92 -15.63
C TRP A 373 -5.77 29.62 -14.18
N THR A 374 -6.24 30.40 -13.19
CA THR A 374 -6.04 30.06 -11.77
C THR A 374 -6.62 28.69 -11.45
N ALA A 375 -7.84 28.38 -11.94
CA ALA A 375 -8.42 27.06 -11.76
C ALA A 375 -7.61 25.96 -12.44
N ALA A 376 -7.10 26.20 -13.66
CA ALA A 376 -6.27 25.25 -14.39
C ALA A 376 -4.98 24.90 -13.64
N PHE A 377 -4.23 25.91 -13.19
CA PHE A 377 -2.97 25.68 -12.50
C PHE A 377 -3.16 25.14 -11.09
N ALA A 378 -4.19 25.57 -10.37
CA ALA A 378 -4.53 24.98 -9.07
C ALA A 378 -5.00 23.53 -9.20
N PHE A 379 -5.74 23.20 -10.27
CA PHE A 379 -6.11 21.82 -10.58
C PHE A 379 -4.87 20.95 -10.80
N LEU A 380 -3.96 21.35 -11.69
CA LEU A 380 -2.73 20.61 -11.97
C LEU A 380 -1.85 20.47 -10.72
N ALA A 381 -1.67 21.57 -9.96
CA ALA A 381 -0.89 21.56 -8.74
C ALA A 381 -1.45 20.61 -7.66
N CYS A 382 -2.76 20.37 -7.67
CA CYS A 382 -3.40 19.41 -6.77
C CYS A 382 -3.46 18.00 -7.36
N TRP A 383 -3.62 17.85 -8.68
CA TRP A 383 -3.72 16.54 -9.32
C TRP A 383 -2.39 15.78 -9.31
N PHE A 384 -1.30 16.45 -9.70
CA PHE A 384 0.02 15.87 -9.89
C PHE A 384 0.56 15.08 -8.68
N PRO A 385 0.54 15.61 -7.44
CA PRO A 385 1.12 14.91 -6.29
C PRO A 385 0.26 13.79 -5.69
N PHE A 386 -1.02 13.65 -6.09
CA PHE A 386 -1.96 12.74 -5.43
C PHE A 386 -2.62 11.71 -6.35
N ASN A 387 -2.94 12.07 -7.60
CA ASN A 387 -3.89 11.33 -8.43
C ASN A 387 -3.24 10.64 -9.65
N ASN A 388 -1.94 10.31 -9.57
CA ASN A 388 -1.16 9.70 -10.65
C ASN A 388 -0.84 8.22 -10.40
N GLY A 389 -1.84 7.43 -9.98
CA GLY A 389 -1.69 6.04 -9.56
C GLY A 389 -2.98 5.23 -9.63
N LEU A 390 -3.01 4.08 -8.94
CA LEU A 390 -4.12 3.13 -8.92
C LEU A 390 -5.10 3.34 -7.76
N ARG A 391 -4.79 4.26 -6.85
CA ARG A 391 -5.60 4.57 -5.65
C ARG A 391 -7.00 5.10 -6.04
N PRO A 392 -8.00 5.08 -5.13
CA PRO A 392 -9.38 5.40 -5.49
C PRO A 392 -9.66 6.90 -5.66
N GLU A 393 -8.77 7.77 -5.19
CA GLU A 393 -8.99 9.22 -5.17
C GLU A 393 -9.33 9.84 -6.53
N PRO A 394 -8.75 9.45 -7.68
CA PRO A 394 -9.14 9.96 -8.99
C PRO A 394 -10.62 9.69 -9.31
N ILE A 395 -11.11 8.48 -9.01
CA ILE A 395 -12.51 8.07 -9.25
C ILE A 395 -13.43 8.76 -8.25
N ILE A 396 -13.03 8.87 -6.97
CA ILE A 396 -13.79 9.58 -5.94
C ILE A 396 -13.87 11.08 -6.27
N CYS A 397 -12.79 11.69 -6.74
CA CYS A 397 -12.76 13.08 -7.17
C CYS A 397 -13.75 13.32 -8.32
N LEU A 398 -13.73 12.45 -9.33
CA LEU A 398 -14.67 12.47 -10.45
C LEU A 398 -16.12 12.30 -9.96
N GLY A 399 -16.38 11.28 -9.14
CA GLY A 399 -17.72 10.98 -8.65
C GLY A 399 -18.28 12.07 -7.73
N ALA A 400 -17.46 12.67 -6.88
CA ALA A 400 -17.86 13.83 -6.06
C ALA A 400 -18.26 15.04 -6.94
N LEU A 401 -17.47 15.32 -7.99
CA LEU A 401 -17.76 16.43 -8.90
C LEU A 401 -19.00 16.17 -9.76
N LEU A 402 -19.18 14.93 -10.23
CA LEU A 402 -20.38 14.50 -10.94
C LEU A 402 -21.63 14.54 -10.05
N THR A 403 -21.49 14.17 -8.77
CA THR A 403 -22.54 14.28 -7.76
C THR A 403 -22.95 15.74 -7.59
N TRP A 404 -21.98 16.65 -7.41
CA TRP A 404 -22.24 18.09 -7.34
C TRP A 404 -22.92 18.63 -8.60
N CYS A 405 -22.44 18.26 -9.79
CA CYS A 405 -23.04 18.68 -11.06
C CYS A 405 -24.49 18.19 -11.18
N SER A 406 -24.76 16.95 -10.77
CA SER A 406 -26.09 16.35 -10.81
C SER A 406 -27.04 17.04 -9.83
N VAL A 407 -26.57 17.37 -8.62
CA VAL A 407 -27.29 18.21 -7.64
C VAL A 407 -27.58 19.60 -8.20
N GLU A 408 -26.60 20.29 -8.77
CA GLU A 408 -26.79 21.63 -9.35
C GLU A 408 -27.79 21.61 -10.51
N ARG A 409 -27.75 20.57 -11.34
CA ARG A 409 -28.70 20.37 -12.43
C ARG A 409 -30.10 20.08 -11.91
N ALA A 410 -30.25 19.26 -10.86
CA ALA A 410 -31.52 19.02 -10.19
C ALA A 410 -32.13 20.35 -9.68
N ILE A 411 -31.31 21.16 -9.01
CA ILE A 411 -31.72 22.47 -8.47
C ILE A 411 -32.08 23.45 -9.59
N ALA A 412 -31.26 23.55 -10.64
CA ALA A 412 -31.46 24.52 -11.72
C ALA A 412 -32.67 24.17 -12.61
N THR A 413 -32.97 22.89 -12.79
CA THR A 413 -34.08 22.42 -13.65
C THR A 413 -35.34 22.07 -12.86
N GLY A 414 -35.25 21.93 -11.54
CA GLY A 414 -36.34 21.45 -10.68
C GLY A 414 -36.77 20.02 -11.00
N ARG A 415 -35.84 19.15 -11.44
CA ARG A 415 -36.08 17.75 -11.83
C ARG A 415 -35.51 16.79 -10.81
N MET A 416 -36.15 15.63 -10.63
CA MET A 416 -35.76 14.63 -9.63
C MET A 416 -34.84 13.54 -10.20
N LEU A 417 -34.85 13.28 -11.51
CA LEU A 417 -33.94 12.30 -12.10
C LEU A 417 -32.45 12.65 -11.86
N PRO A 418 -31.98 13.91 -12.05
CA PRO A 418 -30.59 14.24 -11.72
C PRO A 418 -30.28 14.11 -10.21
N ALA A 419 -31.29 14.23 -9.34
CA ALA A 419 -31.12 13.96 -7.91
C ALA A 419 -30.92 12.46 -7.65
N ALA A 420 -31.71 11.59 -8.29
CA ALA A 420 -31.52 10.14 -8.19
C ALA A 420 -30.15 9.70 -8.72
N VAL A 421 -29.71 10.26 -9.85
CA VAL A 421 -28.38 10.04 -10.42
C VAL A 421 -27.28 10.54 -9.47
N ALA A 422 -27.48 11.68 -8.79
CA ALA A 422 -26.53 12.16 -7.78
C ALA A 422 -26.38 11.17 -6.61
N CYS A 423 -27.48 10.60 -6.13
CA CYS A 423 -27.45 9.57 -5.07
C CYS A 423 -26.73 8.30 -5.54
N LEU A 424 -26.99 7.85 -6.78
CA LEU A 424 -26.32 6.70 -7.38
C LEU A 424 -24.80 6.91 -7.45
N ILE A 425 -24.36 8.01 -8.05
CA ILE A 425 -22.94 8.33 -8.20
C ILE A 425 -22.28 8.48 -6.83
N GLY A 426 -22.93 9.17 -5.89
CA GLY A 426 -22.43 9.33 -4.53
C GLY A 426 -22.27 8.00 -3.79
N ALA A 427 -23.19 7.05 -3.98
CA ALA A 427 -23.10 5.72 -3.41
C ALA A 427 -21.92 4.91 -4.00
N PHE A 428 -21.71 4.96 -5.32
CA PHE A 428 -20.55 4.34 -5.97
C PHE A 428 -19.21 4.97 -5.55
N SER A 429 -19.18 6.29 -5.33
CA SER A 429 -17.99 6.97 -4.78
C SER A 429 -17.70 6.53 -3.35
N LEU A 430 -18.73 6.36 -2.50
CA LEU A 430 -18.57 5.86 -1.14
C LEU A 430 -18.05 4.41 -1.13
N ALA A 431 -18.54 3.57 -2.04
CA ALA A 431 -18.07 2.19 -2.20
C ALA A 431 -16.72 2.07 -2.92
N ALA A 432 -16.16 3.16 -3.47
CA ALA A 432 -14.81 3.13 -4.02
C ALA A 432 -13.75 3.23 -2.89
N GLY A 433 -14.04 3.97 -1.82
CA GLY A 433 -13.18 4.05 -0.64
C GLY A 433 -13.75 4.98 0.45
N PRO A 434 -13.21 4.93 1.69
CA PRO A 434 -13.72 5.71 2.82
C PRO A 434 -13.75 7.23 2.59
N THR A 435 -12.83 7.75 1.78
CA THR A 435 -12.77 9.19 1.41
C THR A 435 -13.96 9.62 0.52
N GLY A 436 -14.76 8.67 0.02
CA GLY A 436 -15.98 8.90 -0.75
C GLY A 436 -17.08 9.67 0.00
N LEU A 437 -16.96 9.85 1.32
CA LEU A 437 -17.81 10.73 2.13
C LEU A 437 -17.88 12.17 1.59
N LEU A 438 -16.90 12.63 0.82
CA LEU A 438 -16.94 13.88 0.07
C LEU A 438 -18.21 14.02 -0.80
N ALA A 439 -18.65 12.94 -1.46
CA ALA A 439 -19.87 12.98 -2.27
C ALA A 439 -21.13 13.20 -1.41
N VAL A 440 -21.14 12.70 -0.17
CA VAL A 440 -22.22 12.91 0.80
C VAL A 440 -22.32 14.39 1.19
N ALA A 441 -21.19 15.09 1.35
CA ALA A 441 -21.19 16.54 1.61
C ALA A 441 -21.87 17.32 0.47
N ALA A 442 -21.67 16.92 -0.79
CA ALA A 442 -22.34 17.52 -1.94
C ALA A 442 -23.86 17.31 -1.92
N LEU A 443 -24.33 16.13 -1.52
CA LEU A 443 -25.76 15.84 -1.36
C LEU A 443 -26.39 16.66 -0.23
N ILE A 444 -25.73 16.75 0.93
CA ILE A 444 -26.21 17.52 2.08
C ILE A 444 -26.31 19.02 1.74
N ALA A 445 -25.29 19.58 1.09
CA ALA A 445 -25.29 20.98 0.68
C ALA A 445 -26.41 21.33 -0.32
N GLY A 446 -26.88 20.34 -1.09
CA GLY A 446 -27.99 20.44 -2.03
C GLY A 446 -29.38 20.08 -1.47
N ALA A 447 -29.45 19.53 -0.25
CA ALA A 447 -30.66 18.88 0.26
C ALA A 447 -31.87 19.83 0.32
N ARG A 448 -31.72 21.03 0.92
CA ARG A 448 -32.83 21.99 1.06
C ARG A 448 -33.48 22.36 -0.28
N PRO A 449 -32.75 22.86 -1.31
CA PRO A 449 -33.37 23.21 -2.58
C PRO A 449 -33.91 21.99 -3.33
N MET A 450 -33.30 20.81 -3.19
CA MET A 450 -33.82 19.56 -3.76
C MET A 450 -35.14 19.14 -3.13
N ILE A 451 -35.27 19.20 -1.79
CA ILE A 451 -36.52 18.94 -1.07
C ILE A 451 -37.63 19.90 -1.53
N MET A 452 -37.30 21.19 -1.71
CA MET A 452 -38.27 22.17 -2.22
C MET A 452 -38.72 21.85 -3.65
N ALA A 453 -37.81 21.42 -4.52
CA ALA A 453 -38.14 20.97 -5.86
C ALA A 453 -39.00 19.69 -5.83
N LEU A 454 -38.71 18.76 -4.93
CA LEU A 454 -39.47 17.53 -4.73
C LEU A 454 -40.91 17.82 -4.28
N ILE A 455 -41.09 18.70 -3.28
CA ILE A 455 -42.42 19.13 -2.80
C ILE A 455 -43.21 19.78 -3.94
N LYS A 456 -42.58 20.65 -4.73
CA LYS A 456 -43.22 21.29 -5.88
C LYS A 456 -43.66 20.26 -6.92
N ARG A 457 -42.83 19.27 -7.22
CA ARG A 457 -43.13 18.21 -8.18
C ARG A 457 -44.22 17.26 -7.71
N ALA A 458 -44.20 16.88 -6.43
CA ALA A 458 -45.22 16.02 -5.85
C ALA A 458 -46.63 16.61 -6.00
N ARG A 459 -46.77 17.93 -5.82
CA ARG A 459 -48.05 18.63 -6.03
C ARG A 459 -48.52 18.57 -7.48
N VAL A 460 -47.65 18.86 -8.44
CA VAL A 460 -47.98 18.82 -9.88
C VAL A 460 -48.39 17.40 -10.32
N VAL A 461 -47.66 16.37 -9.89
CA VAL A 461 -47.99 14.98 -10.20
C VAL A 461 -49.32 14.58 -9.56
N ALA A 462 -49.58 15.01 -8.33
CA ALA A 462 -50.85 14.74 -7.64
C ALA A 462 -52.03 15.35 -8.40
N GLU A 463 -51.95 16.64 -8.75
CA GLU A 463 -52.99 17.37 -9.49
C GLU A 463 -53.31 16.72 -10.84
N LEU A 464 -52.28 16.42 -11.65
CA LEU A 464 -52.45 15.80 -12.97
C LEU A 464 -53.01 14.38 -12.89
N SER A 465 -52.74 13.66 -11.80
CA SER A 465 -53.24 12.30 -11.60
C SER A 465 -54.69 12.25 -11.12
N SER A 466 -55.20 13.32 -10.49
CA SER A 466 -56.59 13.45 -10.02
C SER A 466 -57.52 14.15 -11.03
N ALA A 467 -56.98 14.77 -12.08
CA ALA A 467 -57.76 15.54 -13.05
C ALA A 467 -58.78 14.69 -13.84
N GLU A 468 -58.57 13.38 -13.98
CA GLU A 468 -59.47 12.48 -14.71
C GLU A 468 -60.63 11.98 -13.83
N SER A 469 -60.42 11.80 -12.51
CA SER A 469 -61.48 11.33 -11.58
C SER A 469 -62.56 12.38 -11.33
N ASN A 470 -62.22 13.67 -11.41
CA ASN A 470 -63.16 14.77 -11.21
C ASN A 470 -64.02 15.08 -12.45
N SER A 471 -63.72 14.49 -13.62
CA SER A 471 -64.55 14.68 -14.82
C SER A 471 -65.85 13.86 -14.82
N ALA A 472 -66.01 12.95 -13.85
CA ALA A 472 -67.17 12.05 -13.72
C ALA A 472 -68.07 12.34 -12.50
N ALA A 473 -67.75 13.34 -11.66
CA ALA A 473 -68.50 13.65 -10.44
C ALA A 473 -69.27 14.97 -10.56
N SER A 474 -70.56 14.96 -10.21
CA SER A 474 -71.44 16.13 -10.22
C SER A 474 -71.05 17.16 -9.14
N PRO A 475 -71.32 18.48 -9.33
CA PRO A 475 -70.72 19.56 -8.54
C PRO A 475 -71.21 19.73 -7.09
N SER A 476 -72.01 18.82 -6.53
CA SER A 476 -72.83 19.10 -5.34
C SER A 476 -72.43 18.41 -4.02
N GLU A 477 -71.28 17.73 -3.93
CA GLU A 477 -70.79 17.18 -2.65
C GLU A 477 -69.29 17.43 -2.45
N GLU A 478 -68.90 18.65 -2.10
CA GLU A 478 -67.60 18.96 -1.48
C GLU A 478 -67.55 18.39 -0.05
N THR A 479 -67.49 17.06 0.06
CA THR A 479 -67.35 16.37 1.34
C THR A 479 -65.89 16.21 1.74
N ALA A 480 -65.65 15.99 3.03
CA ALA A 480 -64.36 15.60 3.61
C ALA A 480 -63.68 14.40 2.90
N ALA A 481 -64.42 13.65 2.07
CA ALA A 481 -63.93 12.60 1.20
C ALA A 481 -63.00 13.12 0.08
N GLY A 482 -63.33 14.22 -0.60
CA GLY A 482 -62.49 14.81 -1.65
C GLY A 482 -61.16 15.36 -1.12
N ALA A 483 -61.19 15.97 0.08
CA ALA A 483 -59.97 16.40 0.79
C ALA A 483 -59.10 15.22 1.26
N ARG A 484 -59.72 14.10 1.67
CA ARG A 484 -59.01 12.84 1.99
C ARG A 484 -58.35 12.23 0.74
N ASP A 485 -59.01 12.27 -0.41
CA ASP A 485 -58.50 11.70 -1.65
C ASP A 485 -57.35 12.52 -2.25
N GLY A 486 -57.45 13.87 -2.18
CA GLY A 486 -56.35 14.76 -2.53
C GLY A 486 -55.10 14.56 -1.66
N ARG A 487 -55.27 14.39 -0.34
CA ARG A 487 -54.15 14.05 0.58
C ARG A 487 -53.55 12.68 0.28
N ARG A 488 -54.36 11.68 -0.08
CA ARG A 488 -53.88 10.35 -0.49
C ARG A 488 -53.08 10.42 -1.80
N SER A 489 -53.59 11.11 -2.83
CA SER A 489 -52.90 11.29 -4.11
C SER A 489 -51.55 12.00 -3.93
N LEU A 490 -51.50 13.01 -3.07
CA LEU A 490 -50.26 13.70 -2.74
C LEU A 490 -49.24 12.78 -2.05
N ARG A 491 -49.67 11.98 -1.07
CA ARG A 491 -48.80 10.98 -0.41
C ARG A 491 -48.20 10.00 -1.41
N TRP A 492 -49.01 9.41 -2.30
CA TRP A 492 -48.52 8.48 -3.32
C TRP A 492 -47.61 9.15 -4.34
N SER A 493 -47.80 10.45 -4.62
CA SER A 493 -46.90 11.21 -5.49
C SER A 493 -45.54 11.45 -4.82
N PHE A 494 -45.48 11.64 -3.50
CA PHE A 494 -44.21 11.64 -2.77
C PHE A 494 -43.51 10.28 -2.86
N VAL A 495 -44.23 9.18 -2.62
CA VAL A 495 -43.67 7.82 -2.73
C VAL A 495 -43.13 7.55 -4.13
N ALA A 496 -43.85 7.96 -5.18
CA ALA A 496 -43.42 7.77 -6.58
C ALA A 496 -42.14 8.54 -6.96
N LEU A 497 -41.84 9.65 -6.26
CA LEU A 497 -40.62 10.42 -6.48
C LEU A 497 -39.46 9.95 -5.59
N ILE A 498 -39.75 9.46 -4.39
CA ILE A 498 -38.74 9.02 -3.41
C ILE A 498 -38.28 7.57 -3.70
N ALA A 499 -39.19 6.67 -4.07
CA ALA A 499 -38.87 5.25 -4.26
C ALA A 499 -37.74 5.02 -5.31
N PRO A 500 -37.75 5.68 -6.48
CA PRO A 500 -36.62 5.56 -7.42
C PRO A 500 -35.31 6.16 -6.89
N ILE A 501 -35.37 7.20 -6.05
CA ILE A 501 -34.17 7.79 -5.42
C ILE A 501 -33.57 6.82 -4.40
N LEU A 502 -34.42 6.16 -3.60
CA LEU A 502 -33.98 5.12 -2.66
C LEU A 502 -33.35 3.94 -3.41
N ALA A 503 -34.02 3.43 -4.45
CA ALA A 503 -33.51 2.35 -5.29
C ALA A 503 -32.14 2.71 -5.89
N ALA A 504 -31.99 3.93 -6.40
CA ALA A 504 -30.72 4.41 -6.95
C ALA A 504 -29.63 4.55 -5.88
N GLY A 505 -29.96 5.04 -4.67
CA GLY A 505 -29.02 5.18 -3.57
C GLY A 505 -28.54 3.85 -3.00
N THR A 506 -29.37 2.80 -3.02
CA THR A 506 -29.01 1.45 -2.55
C THR A 506 -28.48 0.54 -3.66
N PHE A 507 -28.43 0.99 -4.91
CA PHE A 507 -28.03 0.16 -6.05
C PHE A 507 -26.63 -0.47 -5.87
N VAL A 508 -25.71 0.26 -5.24
CA VAL A 508 -24.33 -0.20 -5.01
C VAL A 508 -24.26 -1.47 -4.17
N VAL A 509 -25.28 -1.75 -3.35
CA VAL A 509 -25.35 -2.97 -2.53
C VAL A 509 -25.37 -4.23 -3.41
N PHE A 510 -25.99 -4.18 -4.60
CA PHE A 510 -25.95 -5.30 -5.56
C PHE A 510 -24.54 -5.60 -6.05
N VAL A 511 -23.71 -4.56 -6.19
CA VAL A 511 -22.32 -4.70 -6.67
C VAL A 511 -21.44 -5.24 -5.56
N VAL A 512 -21.51 -4.62 -4.37
CA VAL A 512 -20.68 -4.97 -3.20
C VAL A 512 -20.97 -6.39 -2.71
N PHE A 513 -22.25 -6.77 -2.60
CA PHE A 513 -22.67 -8.07 -2.09
C PHE A 513 -23.02 -9.06 -3.20
N SER A 514 -22.45 -8.88 -4.38
CA SER A 514 -22.60 -9.85 -5.48
C SER A 514 -22.09 -11.23 -5.02
N ASN A 515 -20.82 -11.31 -4.62
CA ASN A 515 -20.21 -12.54 -4.12
C ASN A 515 -20.22 -12.63 -2.60
N LEU A 516 -20.13 -11.51 -1.87
CA LEU A 516 -20.03 -11.51 -0.41
C LEU A 516 -21.39 -11.64 0.32
N THR A 517 -21.38 -12.13 1.56
CA THR A 517 -22.53 -12.17 2.48
C THR A 517 -22.47 -11.08 3.55
N LEU A 518 -23.59 -10.81 4.23
CA LEU A 518 -23.62 -9.85 5.34
C LEU A 518 -22.73 -10.29 6.51
N ARG A 519 -22.73 -11.59 6.84
CA ARG A 519 -21.94 -12.10 7.97
C ARG A 519 -20.44 -12.04 7.71
N SER A 520 -19.98 -12.52 6.54
CA SER A 520 -18.57 -12.43 6.14
C SER A 520 -18.08 -10.97 6.12
N PHE A 521 -18.93 -10.05 5.65
CA PHE A 521 -18.63 -8.61 5.68
C PHE A 521 -18.49 -8.06 7.10
N ALA A 522 -19.43 -8.39 7.99
CA ALA A 522 -19.43 -7.89 9.37
C ALA A 522 -18.21 -8.38 10.17
N GLU A 523 -17.87 -9.67 10.02
CA GLU A 523 -16.68 -10.26 10.66
C GLU A 523 -15.39 -9.65 10.14
N ALA A 524 -15.22 -9.55 8.81
CA ALA A 524 -14.05 -8.92 8.21
C ALA A 524 -13.91 -7.45 8.66
N SER A 525 -15.01 -6.69 8.68
CA SER A 525 -14.99 -5.28 9.11
C SER A 525 -14.68 -5.14 10.61
N SER A 526 -15.18 -6.05 11.46
CA SER A 526 -14.88 -6.06 12.89
C SER A 526 -13.40 -6.35 13.13
N MET A 527 -12.88 -7.40 12.50
CA MET A 527 -11.48 -7.82 12.59
C MET A 527 -10.53 -6.72 12.09
N LYS A 528 -10.80 -6.12 10.92
CA LYS A 528 -9.99 -4.98 10.41
C LYS A 528 -9.98 -3.78 11.36
N SER A 529 -11.10 -3.53 12.04
CA SER A 529 -11.19 -2.44 13.02
C SER A 529 -10.41 -2.75 14.30
N ALA A 530 -10.39 -4.01 14.73
CA ALA A 530 -9.67 -4.48 15.92
C ALA A 530 -8.15 -4.51 15.69
N LEU A 531 -7.69 -5.08 14.56
CA LEU A 531 -6.27 -5.15 14.20
C LEU A 531 -5.69 -3.79 13.77
N GLY A 532 -6.50 -2.95 13.15
CA GLY A 532 -6.07 -1.65 12.65
C GLY A 532 -5.07 -1.71 11.47
N PRO A 533 -4.47 -0.55 11.12
CA PRO A 533 -4.59 0.73 11.82
C PRO A 533 -5.96 1.40 11.61
N SER A 534 -6.70 1.60 12.71
CA SER A 534 -8.01 2.24 12.74
C SER A 534 -8.01 3.39 13.75
N MET A 535 -7.87 4.62 13.26
CA MET A 535 -7.78 5.80 14.11
C MET A 535 -9.14 6.42 14.38
N SER A 536 -9.31 6.93 15.60
CA SER A 536 -10.48 7.69 16.00
C SER A 536 -10.58 9.04 15.29
N TRP A 537 -11.78 9.63 15.31
CA TRP A 537 -12.05 10.92 14.67
C TRP A 537 -11.14 12.06 15.21
N TYR A 538 -10.88 12.09 16.52
CA TYR A 538 -10.04 13.11 17.16
C TYR A 538 -8.55 13.02 16.78
N ASN A 539 -8.10 11.93 16.17
CA ASN A 539 -6.72 11.76 15.66
C ASN A 539 -6.49 12.41 14.29
N GLU A 540 -7.45 13.19 13.75
CA GLU A 540 -7.31 13.85 12.44
C GLU A 540 -6.10 14.80 12.37
N ILE A 541 -5.62 15.32 13.50
CA ILE A 541 -4.39 16.10 13.54
C ILE A 541 -3.18 15.34 12.97
N GLY A 542 -3.15 14.01 13.10
CA GLY A 542 -2.08 13.17 12.54
C GLY A 542 -1.91 13.35 11.03
N ARG A 543 -3.00 13.59 10.29
CA ARG A 543 -2.95 13.87 8.84
C ARG A 543 -2.18 15.15 8.53
N TYR A 544 -2.41 16.18 9.33
CA TYR A 544 -1.76 17.48 9.14
C TYR A 544 -0.33 17.46 9.68
N SER A 545 -0.05 16.71 10.76
CA SER A 545 1.30 16.46 11.22
C SER A 545 2.15 15.76 10.14
N ALA A 546 1.61 14.72 9.49
CA ALA A 546 2.27 14.06 8.37
C ALA A 546 2.50 15.00 7.17
N LEU A 547 1.54 15.90 6.89
CA LEU A 547 1.68 16.92 5.82
C LEU A 547 2.86 17.90 6.08
N PHE A 548 3.22 18.12 7.34
CA PHE A 548 4.34 18.99 7.73
C PHE A 548 5.61 18.23 8.13
N ALA A 549 5.61 16.90 8.05
CA ALA A 549 6.81 16.09 8.22
C ALA A 549 7.80 16.34 7.07
N PHE A 550 9.10 16.20 7.35
CA PHE A 550 10.16 16.29 6.34
C PHE A 550 10.30 14.94 5.62
N SER A 551 9.32 14.63 4.77
CA SER A 551 9.20 13.34 4.08
C SER A 551 8.40 13.45 2.78
N ALA A 552 8.23 12.35 2.06
CA ALA A 552 7.36 12.27 0.88
C ALA A 552 5.89 12.58 1.18
N ASP A 553 5.41 12.27 2.39
CA ASP A 553 4.06 12.64 2.87
C ASP A 553 3.86 14.15 2.94
N GLY A 554 4.90 14.86 3.36
CA GLY A 554 4.91 16.30 3.52
C GLY A 554 5.67 17.05 2.43
N SER A 555 5.74 16.52 1.20
CA SER A 555 6.52 17.13 0.12
C SER A 555 6.01 18.52 -0.30
N ILE A 556 6.86 19.28 -1.00
CA ILE A 556 6.55 20.65 -1.48
C ILE A 556 5.21 20.66 -2.23
N ALA A 557 5.01 19.71 -3.15
CA ALA A 557 3.82 19.64 -3.99
C ALA A 557 2.56 19.35 -3.17
N ARG A 558 2.62 18.41 -2.22
CA ARG A 558 1.50 18.07 -1.33
C ARG A 558 1.13 19.25 -0.43
N ARG A 559 2.12 19.88 0.22
CA ARG A 559 1.91 21.07 1.08
C ARG A 559 1.27 22.21 0.30
N PHE A 560 1.83 22.55 -0.85
CA PHE A 560 1.32 23.66 -1.65
C PHE A 560 -0.14 23.45 -2.07
N ALA A 561 -0.49 22.24 -2.54
CA ALA A 561 -1.85 21.92 -2.95
C ALA A 561 -2.88 22.14 -1.83
N VAL A 562 -2.60 21.61 -0.63
CA VAL A 562 -3.50 21.72 0.52
C VAL A 562 -3.55 23.16 1.05
N LEU A 563 -2.41 23.83 1.18
CA LEU A 563 -2.35 25.22 1.65
C LEU A 563 -3.05 26.19 0.70
N ALA A 564 -2.91 26.00 -0.61
CA ALA A 564 -3.61 26.79 -1.62
C ALA A 564 -5.13 26.59 -1.54
N MET A 565 -5.59 25.35 -1.33
CA MET A 565 -7.00 25.05 -1.12
C MET A 565 -7.54 25.71 0.15
N ILE A 566 -6.83 25.59 1.28
CA ILE A 566 -7.23 26.21 2.56
C ILE A 566 -7.27 27.74 2.43
N LEU A 567 -6.25 28.35 1.81
CA LEU A 567 -6.24 29.78 1.53
C LEU A 567 -7.45 30.18 0.67
N GLY A 568 -7.74 29.41 -0.38
CA GLY A 568 -8.91 29.62 -1.22
C GLY A 568 -10.23 29.53 -0.44
N LEU A 569 -10.33 28.60 0.49
CA LEU A 569 -11.48 28.42 1.38
C LEU A 569 -11.67 29.63 2.30
N VAL A 570 -10.61 30.00 3.02
CA VAL A 570 -10.63 31.09 4.01
C VAL A 570 -10.97 32.42 3.34
N VAL A 571 -10.33 32.75 2.22
CA VAL A 571 -10.58 34.02 1.51
C VAL A 571 -11.99 34.07 0.93
N SER A 572 -12.46 32.97 0.34
CA SER A 572 -13.82 32.90 -0.20
C SER A 572 -14.88 33.01 0.90
N ALA A 573 -14.68 32.32 2.03
CA ALA A 573 -15.56 32.39 3.19
C ALA A 573 -15.57 33.79 3.82
N ALA A 574 -14.40 34.41 4.02
CA ALA A 574 -14.29 35.76 4.59
C ALA A 574 -15.04 36.81 3.75
N VAL A 575 -14.93 36.76 2.42
CA VAL A 575 -15.67 37.67 1.54
C VAL A 575 -17.17 37.37 1.56
N LEU A 576 -17.57 36.09 1.60
CA LEU A 576 -18.98 35.70 1.72
C LEU A 576 -19.60 36.18 3.04
N ILE A 577 -18.90 36.07 4.16
CA ILE A 577 -19.36 36.54 5.48
C ILE A 577 -19.45 38.07 5.46
N ARG A 578 -18.42 38.75 4.94
CA ARG A 578 -18.36 40.23 4.96
C ARG A 578 -19.35 40.89 4.02
N LYS A 579 -19.57 40.35 2.82
CA LYS A 579 -20.36 40.99 1.76
C LYS A 579 -21.66 40.27 1.43
N ASN A 580 -21.97 39.17 2.12
CA ASN A 580 -23.07 38.22 1.81
C ASN A 580 -23.01 37.57 0.41
N ARG A 581 -22.19 38.06 -0.52
CA ARG A 581 -21.96 37.57 -1.87
C ARG A 581 -20.57 37.95 -2.36
N ILE A 582 -20.01 37.19 -3.30
CA ILE A 582 -18.82 37.58 -4.05
C ILE A 582 -19.26 38.25 -5.36
N PRO A 583 -18.94 39.53 -5.61
CA PRO A 583 -19.32 40.23 -6.84
C PRO A 583 -18.92 39.46 -8.10
N GLY A 584 -19.84 39.38 -9.07
CA GLY A 584 -19.61 38.67 -10.34
C GLY A 584 -19.84 37.15 -10.28
N THR A 585 -20.15 36.58 -9.10
CA THR A 585 -20.51 35.16 -8.93
C THR A 585 -22.00 34.95 -8.70
N ALA A 586 -22.48 33.74 -9.00
CA ALA A 586 -23.81 33.26 -8.65
C ALA A 586 -23.82 32.80 -7.18
N ILE A 587 -24.70 33.39 -6.37
CA ILE A 587 -24.67 33.24 -4.90
C ILE A 587 -24.87 31.79 -4.43
N GLY A 588 -25.80 31.05 -5.05
CA GLY A 588 -26.14 29.68 -4.66
C GLY A 588 -25.01 28.69 -4.88
N PRO A 589 -24.54 28.49 -6.12
CA PRO A 589 -23.46 27.56 -6.43
C PRO A 589 -22.17 27.88 -5.67
N THR A 590 -21.80 29.17 -5.57
CA THR A 590 -20.59 29.62 -4.87
C THR A 590 -20.63 29.26 -3.39
N ARG A 591 -21.75 29.54 -2.70
CA ARG A 591 -21.92 29.16 -1.28
C ARG A 591 -21.86 27.65 -1.08
N ARG A 592 -22.42 26.86 -2.01
CA ARG A 592 -22.38 25.40 -1.93
C ARG A 592 -20.97 24.85 -2.12
N ILE A 593 -20.18 25.32 -3.09
CA ILE A 593 -18.79 24.85 -3.25
C ILE A 593 -17.96 25.14 -1.99
N VAL A 594 -18.07 26.36 -1.43
CA VAL A 594 -17.38 26.73 -0.19
C VAL A 594 -17.83 25.84 0.98
N ALA A 595 -19.14 25.64 1.14
CA ALA A 595 -19.69 24.80 2.20
C ALA A 595 -19.32 23.32 2.05
N ILE A 596 -19.32 22.78 0.83
CA ILE A 596 -18.93 21.39 0.54
C ILE A 596 -17.46 21.20 0.86
N THR A 597 -16.58 22.12 0.44
CA THR A 597 -15.15 22.04 0.75
C THR A 597 -14.94 21.97 2.27
N PHE A 598 -15.59 22.86 3.03
CA PHE A 598 -15.52 22.87 4.50
C PHE A 598 -16.08 21.59 5.13
N ALA A 599 -17.31 21.19 4.76
CA ALA A 599 -17.95 19.99 5.29
C ALA A 599 -17.16 18.72 4.98
N SER A 600 -16.45 18.69 3.86
CA SER A 600 -15.66 17.52 3.46
C SER A 600 -14.36 17.41 4.22
N LEU A 601 -13.73 18.53 4.58
CA LEU A 601 -12.61 18.53 5.53
C LEU A 601 -13.07 18.00 6.91
N VAL A 602 -14.29 18.33 7.33
CA VAL A 602 -14.89 17.77 8.57
C VAL A 602 -15.18 16.28 8.41
N PHE A 603 -15.72 15.83 7.27
CA PHE A 603 -15.99 14.40 7.06
C PHE A 603 -14.74 13.55 6.91
N LEU A 604 -13.64 14.11 6.43
CA LEU A 604 -12.36 13.42 6.35
C LEU A 604 -11.89 12.92 7.73
N MET A 605 -12.30 13.61 8.80
CA MET A 605 -12.06 13.23 10.19
C MET A 605 -12.55 11.81 10.53
N PHE A 606 -13.63 11.34 9.89
CA PHE A 606 -14.22 10.01 10.12
C PHE A 606 -13.58 8.89 9.30
N THR A 607 -12.57 9.20 8.48
CA THR A 607 -11.83 8.14 7.77
C THR A 607 -10.96 7.36 8.77
N PRO A 608 -10.95 6.02 8.73
CA PRO A 608 -10.14 5.22 9.66
C PRO A 608 -8.64 5.50 9.56
N THR A 609 -8.14 5.81 8.37
CA THR A 609 -6.71 6.11 8.11
C THR A 609 -6.48 7.59 7.82
N LYS A 610 -5.39 8.14 8.36
CA LYS A 610 -5.13 9.60 8.40
C LYS A 610 -3.96 10.04 7.51
N TRP A 611 -3.88 9.52 6.29
CA TRP A 611 -2.80 9.81 5.35
C TRP A 611 -2.98 11.10 4.54
N THR A 612 -1.86 11.70 4.11
CA THR A 612 -1.86 12.96 3.33
C THR A 612 -2.37 12.77 1.90
N HIS A 613 -2.18 11.58 1.32
CA HIS A 613 -2.62 11.27 -0.04
C HIS A 613 -4.14 11.39 -0.24
N HIS A 614 -4.95 11.31 0.85
CA HIS A 614 -6.40 11.47 0.78
C HIS A 614 -6.81 12.86 0.29
N PHE A 615 -5.94 13.87 0.37
CA PHE A 615 -6.25 15.21 -0.16
C PHE A 615 -6.45 15.23 -1.68
N GLY A 616 -6.05 14.17 -2.40
CA GLY A 616 -6.29 14.00 -3.83
C GLY A 616 -7.77 14.10 -4.25
N VAL A 617 -8.70 13.70 -3.37
CA VAL A 617 -10.15 13.79 -3.65
C VAL A 617 -10.63 15.22 -3.90
N PHE A 618 -9.90 16.22 -3.40
CA PHE A 618 -10.28 17.63 -3.49
C PHE A 618 -9.89 18.29 -4.81
N ALA A 619 -9.07 17.67 -5.68
CA ALA A 619 -8.47 18.35 -6.84
C ALA A 619 -9.48 19.12 -7.72
N GLY A 620 -10.62 18.50 -8.06
CA GLY A 620 -11.67 19.16 -8.84
C GLY A 620 -12.35 20.34 -8.12
N ILE A 621 -12.59 20.21 -6.82
CA ILE A 621 -13.23 21.27 -6.01
C ILE A 621 -12.24 22.38 -5.67
N ALA A 622 -10.98 22.04 -5.41
CA ALA A 622 -9.88 22.99 -5.18
C ALA A 622 -9.69 23.91 -6.39
N ALA A 623 -9.79 23.38 -7.61
CA ALA A 623 -9.77 24.17 -8.83
C ALA A 623 -10.91 25.21 -8.89
N ALA A 624 -12.14 24.77 -8.59
CA ALA A 624 -13.30 25.66 -8.54
C ALA A 624 -13.16 26.72 -7.43
N LEU A 625 -12.63 26.33 -6.27
CA LEU A 625 -12.39 27.20 -5.13
C LEU A 625 -11.30 28.23 -5.42
N ALA A 626 -10.23 27.85 -6.12
CA ALA A 626 -9.18 28.76 -6.56
C ALA A 626 -9.72 29.82 -7.53
N ALA A 627 -10.63 29.46 -8.44
CA ALA A 627 -11.35 30.43 -9.26
C ALA A 627 -12.21 31.39 -8.43
N ILE A 628 -12.96 30.87 -7.45
CA ILE A 628 -13.76 31.72 -6.53
C ILE A 628 -12.85 32.67 -5.77
N ALA A 629 -11.73 32.18 -5.23
CA ALA A 629 -10.75 32.99 -4.51
C ALA A 629 -10.12 34.07 -5.40
N ALA A 630 -9.80 33.75 -6.66
CA ALA A 630 -9.31 34.74 -7.62
C ALA A 630 -10.34 35.83 -7.92
N ILE A 631 -11.64 35.49 -8.03
CA ILE A 631 -12.71 36.48 -8.17
C ILE A 631 -12.86 37.30 -6.89
N ALA A 632 -12.82 36.65 -5.72
CA ALA A 632 -12.91 37.28 -4.42
C ALA A 632 -11.76 38.27 -4.17
N ALA A 633 -10.55 37.94 -4.65
CA ALA A 633 -9.36 38.76 -4.52
C ALA A 633 -9.17 39.83 -5.59
N SER A 634 -9.98 39.80 -6.65
CA SER A 634 -9.93 40.81 -7.70
C SER A 634 -10.28 42.21 -7.19
N GLN A 635 -9.79 43.25 -7.88
CA GLN A 635 -10.08 44.66 -7.56
C GLN A 635 -11.57 44.97 -7.46
N GLN A 636 -12.42 44.30 -8.24
CA GLN A 636 -13.87 44.53 -8.23
C GLN A 636 -14.56 43.92 -6.99
N SER A 637 -13.92 42.98 -6.31
CA SER A 637 -14.40 42.35 -5.07
C SER A 637 -13.69 42.90 -3.83
N MET A 638 -12.39 43.19 -3.93
CA MET A 638 -11.57 43.81 -2.88
C MET A 638 -10.96 45.13 -3.38
N HIS A 639 -11.65 46.24 -3.12
CA HIS A 639 -11.21 47.58 -3.54
C HIS A 639 -9.90 48.01 -2.86
N SER A 640 -9.83 47.87 -1.53
CA SER A 640 -8.67 48.30 -0.73
C SER A 640 -7.37 47.67 -1.22
N ARG A 641 -6.40 48.53 -1.58
CA ARG A 641 -5.04 48.13 -1.99
C ARG A 641 -4.33 47.35 -0.90
N ARG A 642 -4.54 47.71 0.36
CA ARG A 642 -4.05 47.00 1.54
C ARG A 642 -4.46 45.52 1.51
N ASN A 643 -5.75 45.24 1.37
CA ASN A 643 -6.26 43.86 1.45
C ASN A 643 -5.79 42.99 0.26
N ARG A 644 -5.66 43.57 -0.93
CA ARG A 644 -5.07 42.89 -2.09
C ARG A 644 -3.59 42.57 -1.87
N THR A 645 -2.85 43.50 -1.27
CA THR A 645 -1.44 43.30 -0.92
C THR A 645 -1.28 42.23 0.16
N LEU A 646 -2.15 42.20 1.18
CA LEU A 646 -2.20 41.14 2.18
C LEU A 646 -2.47 39.76 1.55
N PHE A 647 -3.36 39.69 0.56
CA PHE A 647 -3.59 38.44 -0.18
C PHE A 647 -2.34 37.99 -0.94
N CYS A 648 -1.64 38.89 -1.63
CA CYS A 648 -0.36 38.57 -2.26
C CYS A 648 0.68 38.08 -1.24
N ALA A 649 0.78 38.74 -0.08
CA ALA A 649 1.69 38.33 1.00
C ALA A 649 1.34 36.92 1.51
N LEU A 650 0.05 36.61 1.70
CA LEU A 650 -0.41 35.27 2.12
C LEU A 650 -0.08 34.19 1.07
N VAL A 651 -0.25 34.49 -0.21
CA VAL A 651 0.12 33.56 -1.30
C VAL A 651 1.62 33.26 -1.27
N LEU A 652 2.47 34.27 -1.10
CA LEU A 652 3.92 34.06 -0.97
C LEU A 652 4.29 33.34 0.32
N PHE A 653 3.60 33.62 1.43
CA PHE A 653 3.83 32.96 2.71
C PHE A 653 3.56 31.46 2.63
N ILE A 654 2.42 31.04 2.05
CA ILE A 654 2.13 29.60 1.88
C ILE A 654 3.10 28.94 0.88
N GLY A 655 3.55 29.69 -0.14
CA GLY A 655 4.61 29.24 -1.04
C GLY A 655 5.91 28.98 -0.27
N GLY A 656 6.36 29.97 0.51
CA GLY A 656 7.55 29.83 1.36
C GLY A 656 7.46 28.63 2.31
N LEU A 657 6.31 28.45 2.96
CA LEU A 657 6.04 27.32 3.85
C LEU A 657 6.05 25.96 3.14
N ALA A 658 5.60 25.89 1.88
CA ALA A 658 5.67 24.68 1.09
C ALA A 658 7.13 24.34 0.71
N PHE A 659 7.93 25.36 0.32
CA PHE A 659 9.32 25.20 -0.10
C PHE A 659 10.32 24.98 1.05
N THR A 660 9.87 24.84 2.30
CA THR A 660 10.71 24.32 3.41
C THR A 660 10.74 22.79 3.47
N ALA A 661 9.96 22.11 2.64
CA ALA A 661 9.95 20.66 2.54
C ALA A 661 10.91 20.15 1.45
N PRO A 662 11.22 18.84 1.42
CA PRO A 662 11.95 18.24 0.32
C PRO A 662 11.05 18.07 -0.91
N ASN A 663 11.66 18.03 -2.10
CA ASN A 663 10.98 17.65 -3.34
C ASN A 663 10.95 16.12 -3.48
N SER A 664 10.41 15.46 -2.45
CA SER A 664 10.42 14.00 -2.33
C SER A 664 9.10 13.37 -2.76
N TYR A 665 9.18 12.11 -3.21
CA TYR A 665 8.07 11.25 -3.60
C TYR A 665 8.30 9.85 -3.00
N TYR A 666 7.34 8.94 -3.11
CA TYR A 666 7.48 7.62 -2.49
C TYR A 666 8.47 6.73 -3.23
N TYR A 667 9.35 6.09 -2.45
CA TYR A 667 10.26 5.01 -2.88
C TYR A 667 10.99 5.35 -4.20
N TYR A 668 10.97 4.45 -5.18
CA TYR A 668 11.65 4.61 -6.46
C TYR A 668 11.18 5.82 -7.29
N SER A 669 10.02 6.40 -6.97
CA SER A 669 9.52 7.57 -7.69
C SER A 669 10.27 8.86 -7.36
N ALA A 670 11.10 8.86 -6.30
CA ALA A 670 11.97 9.98 -5.95
C ALA A 670 13.37 9.91 -6.55
N TRP A 671 13.75 8.79 -7.18
CA TRP A 671 15.13 8.61 -7.66
C TRP A 671 15.46 9.55 -8.82
N GLY A 672 16.62 10.21 -8.72
CA GLY A 672 17.06 11.25 -9.66
C GLY A 672 16.38 12.61 -9.47
N MET A 673 15.38 12.73 -8.57
CA MET A 673 14.63 13.96 -8.35
C MET A 673 15.52 15.05 -7.73
N PRO A 674 15.65 16.25 -8.35
CA PRO A 674 16.34 17.37 -7.74
C PRO A 674 15.75 17.74 -6.37
N TRP A 675 16.61 17.94 -5.37
CA TRP A 675 16.24 18.21 -3.97
C TRP A 675 15.32 17.13 -3.35
N GLY A 676 15.50 15.86 -3.72
CA GLY A 676 14.68 14.75 -3.21
C GLY A 676 14.82 14.47 -1.71
N VAL A 677 15.97 14.84 -1.12
CA VAL A 677 16.31 14.62 0.31
C VAL A 677 16.66 15.91 1.05
N GLU A 678 16.60 17.06 0.38
CA GLU A 678 17.03 18.35 0.91
C GLU A 678 16.05 19.47 0.52
N GLN A 679 16.21 20.65 1.11
CA GLN A 679 15.40 21.82 0.76
C GLN A 679 15.88 22.45 -0.57
N VAL A 680 14.96 23.09 -1.28
CA VAL A 680 15.30 23.77 -2.54
C VAL A 680 16.18 24.99 -2.29
N THR A 681 17.40 24.94 -2.82
CA THR A 681 18.37 26.04 -2.78
C THR A 681 18.72 26.54 -4.18
N ILE A 682 18.90 27.85 -4.32
CA ILE A 682 19.34 28.50 -5.57
C ILE A 682 20.51 29.42 -5.20
N GLY A 683 21.71 29.13 -5.71
CA GLY A 683 22.92 29.90 -5.38
C GLY A 683 23.26 29.90 -3.89
N GLY A 684 23.00 28.79 -3.19
CA GLY A 684 23.21 28.64 -1.74
C GLY A 684 22.12 29.26 -0.86
N VAL A 685 21.10 29.92 -1.43
CA VAL A 685 20.00 30.52 -0.67
C VAL A 685 18.76 29.62 -0.76
N MET A 686 18.14 29.34 0.39
CA MET A 686 16.89 28.57 0.47
C MET A 686 15.73 29.35 -0.15
N LEU A 687 15.08 28.76 -1.16
CA LEU A 687 13.98 29.41 -1.88
C LEU A 687 12.78 29.70 -0.95
N GLY A 688 12.50 28.81 0.00
CA GLY A 688 11.47 29.02 1.02
C GLY A 688 11.69 30.32 1.82
N SER A 689 12.93 30.60 2.22
CA SER A 689 13.31 31.82 2.93
C SER A 689 13.15 33.08 2.07
N VAL A 690 13.51 33.01 0.79
CA VAL A 690 13.31 34.13 -0.15
C VAL A 690 11.82 34.49 -0.28
N LEU A 691 10.96 33.49 -0.45
CA LEU A 691 9.51 33.69 -0.52
C LEU A 691 8.95 34.25 0.80
N LEU A 692 9.47 33.81 1.94
CA LEU A 692 9.09 34.31 3.25
C LEU A 692 9.49 35.79 3.43
N TYR A 693 10.71 36.18 3.05
CA TYR A 693 11.16 37.58 3.11
C TYR A 693 10.37 38.47 2.14
N ALA A 694 10.03 37.96 0.95
CA ALA A 694 9.17 38.67 0.02
C ALA A 694 7.74 38.85 0.58
N ALA A 695 7.19 37.84 1.26
CA ALA A 695 5.92 37.95 1.96
C ALA A 695 5.98 39.02 3.07
N LEU A 696 7.05 39.03 3.87
CA LEU A 696 7.27 40.05 4.91
C LEU A 696 7.36 41.45 4.32
N ALA A 697 8.08 41.64 3.21
CA ALA A 697 8.16 42.92 2.51
C ALA A 697 6.77 43.39 2.05
N LEU A 698 5.94 42.49 1.51
CA LEU A 698 4.56 42.82 1.15
C LEU A 698 3.67 43.13 2.37
N LEU A 699 3.90 42.49 3.52
CA LEU A 699 3.22 42.85 4.77
C LEU A 699 3.60 44.27 5.22
N LEU A 700 4.86 44.66 5.11
CA LEU A 700 5.31 46.03 5.40
C LEU A 700 4.66 47.04 4.44
N VAL A 701 4.55 46.71 3.15
CA VAL A 701 3.83 47.53 2.16
C VAL A 701 2.33 47.61 2.49
N ALA A 702 1.72 46.50 2.91
CA ALA A 702 0.32 46.49 3.34
C ALA A 702 0.11 47.34 4.61
N LEU A 703 1.04 47.28 5.56
CA LEU A 703 1.05 48.12 6.77
C LEU A 703 1.21 49.59 6.41
N TRP A 704 2.09 49.91 5.46
CA TRP A 704 2.21 51.27 4.95
C TRP A 704 0.92 51.77 4.30
N PHE A 705 0.25 50.93 3.48
CA PHE A 705 -1.08 51.26 2.94
C PHE A 705 -2.12 51.44 4.04
N HIS A 706 -2.07 50.63 5.11
CA HIS A 706 -2.97 50.76 6.26
C HIS A 706 -2.84 52.14 6.93
N PHE A 707 -1.62 52.62 7.15
CA PHE A 707 -1.39 53.95 7.72
C PHE A 707 -1.69 55.10 6.76
N ARG A 708 -1.57 54.88 5.44
CA ARG A 708 -1.87 55.91 4.42
C ARG A 708 -3.36 56.03 4.05
N GLU A 709 -4.14 54.96 4.25
CA GLU A 709 -5.56 54.86 3.87
C GLU A 709 -6.42 56.06 4.38
N PRO A 710 -6.23 56.60 5.60
CA PRO A 710 -6.95 57.81 6.04
C PRO A 710 -6.61 59.08 5.26
N PHE A 711 -5.42 59.18 4.68
CA PHE A 711 -4.92 60.39 4.01
C PHE A 711 -5.12 60.37 2.50
N THR A 712 -5.09 59.19 1.87
CA THR A 712 -5.18 59.04 0.40
C THR A 712 -6.54 58.53 -0.07
N GLY A 713 -7.45 58.19 0.86
CA GLY A 713 -8.69 57.48 0.54
C GLY A 713 -8.48 56.00 0.21
N THR A 714 -9.59 55.26 0.06
CA THR A 714 -9.60 53.80 -0.18
C THR A 714 -9.31 53.40 -1.63
N ASP A 715 -9.40 54.34 -2.57
CA ASP A 715 -9.08 54.19 -3.99
C ASP A 715 -8.43 55.50 -4.50
N PRO A 716 -7.43 55.45 -5.39
CA PRO A 716 -7.19 56.57 -6.30
C PRO A 716 -8.36 56.66 -7.27
N HIS A 717 -8.80 57.88 -7.55
CA HIS A 717 -9.64 58.14 -8.71
C HIS A 717 -9.05 57.42 -9.93
N VAL A 718 -9.87 56.62 -10.60
CA VAL A 718 -9.56 56.15 -11.95
C VAL A 718 -9.56 57.41 -12.80
N GLU A 719 -8.41 58.02 -13.04
CA GLU A 719 -8.25 58.83 -14.23
C GLU A 719 -8.56 57.89 -15.40
N GLU A 720 -9.53 58.26 -16.23
CA GLU A 720 -9.87 57.53 -17.46
C GLU A 720 -8.60 57.49 -18.33
N SER A 721 -7.80 56.43 -18.21
CA SER A 721 -6.74 56.17 -19.17
C SER A 721 -7.42 55.89 -20.49
N THR A 722 -7.28 56.81 -21.44
CA THR A 722 -7.74 56.63 -22.82
C THR A 722 -7.12 55.35 -23.39
N ALA A 723 -7.87 54.66 -24.26
CA ALA A 723 -7.47 53.35 -24.81
C ALA A 723 -6.08 53.38 -25.50
N ASP A 724 -5.62 54.55 -25.93
CA ASP A 724 -4.30 54.78 -26.54
C ASP A 724 -3.11 54.49 -25.61
N ASP A 725 -3.25 54.74 -24.30
CA ASP A 725 -2.13 54.69 -23.34
C ASP A 725 -1.75 53.25 -22.92
N THR A 726 -2.68 52.30 -23.14
CA THR A 726 -2.44 50.88 -22.87
C THR A 726 -1.59 50.21 -23.95
N SER A 727 -1.57 50.72 -25.18
CA SER A 727 -0.85 50.14 -26.33
C SER A 727 0.67 50.28 -26.21
N HIS A 728 1.15 51.35 -25.54
CA HIS A 728 2.57 51.68 -25.34
C HIS A 728 3.19 51.19 -24.02
N GLN A 729 2.42 50.55 -23.13
CA GLN A 729 2.98 49.96 -21.91
C GLN A 729 3.89 48.77 -22.23
N ARG A 730 5.17 48.89 -21.85
CA ARG A 730 6.18 47.84 -21.98
C ARG A 730 5.71 46.53 -21.31
N TRP A 731 6.00 45.40 -21.95
CA TRP A 731 5.47 44.07 -21.61
C TRP A 731 5.66 43.68 -20.13
N TYR A 732 6.77 44.07 -19.49
CA TYR A 732 7.06 43.77 -18.09
C TYR A 732 6.13 44.50 -17.10
N ARG A 733 5.66 45.72 -17.42
CA ARG A 733 4.66 46.43 -16.58
C ARG A 733 3.30 45.75 -16.66
N ARG A 734 2.91 45.26 -17.85
CA ARG A 734 1.69 44.46 -18.04
C ARG A 734 1.77 43.14 -17.27
N LEU A 735 2.93 42.48 -17.30
CA LEU A 735 3.18 41.24 -16.56
C LEU A 735 3.11 41.47 -15.04
N GLY A 736 3.78 42.50 -14.51
CA GLY A 736 3.72 42.85 -13.09
C GLY A 736 2.30 43.19 -12.61
N ALA A 737 1.53 43.94 -13.40
CA ALA A 737 0.13 44.23 -13.10
C ALA A 737 -0.75 42.96 -13.10
N SER A 738 -0.49 42.03 -14.02
CA SER A 738 -1.20 40.75 -14.08
C SER A 738 -0.87 39.85 -12.89
N MET A 739 0.41 39.78 -12.50
CA MET A 739 0.87 39.03 -11.31
C MET A 739 0.23 39.56 -10.03
N ALA A 740 0.17 40.88 -9.86
CA ALA A 740 -0.51 41.50 -8.73
C ALA A 740 -2.03 41.25 -8.74
N ALA A 741 -2.64 41.06 -9.91
CA ALA A 741 -4.07 40.79 -10.05
C ALA A 741 -4.45 39.31 -9.82
N ALA A 742 -3.52 38.37 -10.00
CA ALA A 742 -3.76 36.93 -9.88
C ALA A 742 -2.56 36.17 -9.28
N PRO A 743 -2.06 36.54 -8.08
CA PRO A 743 -0.82 36.00 -7.51
C PRO A 743 -0.86 34.47 -7.36
N LEU A 744 -2.01 33.92 -6.95
CA LEU A 744 -2.19 32.47 -6.79
C LEU A 744 -2.03 31.72 -8.13
N ALA A 745 -2.44 32.31 -9.24
CA ALA A 745 -2.33 31.67 -10.56
C ALA A 745 -0.86 31.50 -10.96
N TYR A 746 -0.05 32.54 -10.75
CA TYR A 746 1.37 32.51 -11.10
C TYR A 746 2.17 31.61 -10.18
N LEU A 747 1.89 31.61 -8.88
CA LEU A 747 2.57 30.70 -7.96
C LEU A 747 2.19 29.24 -8.24
N ALA A 748 0.90 28.95 -8.50
CA ALA A 748 0.48 27.61 -8.89
C ALA A 748 1.12 27.16 -10.22
N LEU A 749 1.19 28.06 -11.22
CA LEU A 749 1.91 27.79 -12.47
C LEU A 749 3.39 27.48 -12.22
N ALA A 750 4.07 28.28 -11.38
CA ALA A 750 5.47 28.07 -11.06
C ALA A 750 5.69 26.70 -10.38
N VAL A 751 4.81 26.30 -9.47
CA VAL A 751 4.87 24.98 -8.80
C VAL A 751 4.57 23.84 -9.77
N VAL A 752 3.66 24.01 -10.72
CA VAL A 752 3.37 23.02 -11.78
C VAL A 752 4.57 22.86 -12.72
N VAL A 753 5.16 23.97 -13.16
CA VAL A 753 6.36 23.95 -14.00
C VAL A 753 7.54 23.33 -13.24
N PHE A 754 7.73 23.70 -11.97
CA PHE A 754 8.74 23.11 -11.10
C PHE A 754 8.61 21.58 -11.06
N GLN A 755 7.41 21.05 -10.80
CA GLN A 755 7.14 19.61 -10.78
C GLN A 755 7.47 18.92 -12.12
N ILE A 756 7.03 19.49 -13.25
CA ILE A 756 7.31 18.92 -14.58
C ILE A 756 8.81 18.91 -14.85
N VAL A 757 9.49 20.03 -14.58
CA VAL A 757 10.94 20.16 -14.82
C VAL A 757 11.71 19.17 -13.95
N THR A 758 11.44 19.10 -12.66
CA THR A 758 12.15 18.17 -11.76
C THR A 758 11.88 16.71 -12.12
N ALA A 759 10.68 16.36 -12.56
CA ALA A 759 10.37 15.02 -13.09
C ALA A 759 11.11 14.69 -14.40
N ILE A 760 11.31 15.67 -15.29
CA ILE A 760 12.18 15.50 -16.47
C ILE A 760 13.62 15.25 -16.03
N PHE A 761 14.14 16.06 -15.09
CA PHE A 761 15.49 15.88 -14.55
C PHE A 761 15.68 14.53 -13.87
N ALA A 762 14.66 13.97 -13.22
CA ALA A 762 14.72 12.61 -12.69
C ALA A 762 15.03 11.59 -13.78
N GLY A 763 14.39 11.70 -14.95
CA GLY A 763 14.69 10.84 -16.12
C GLY A 763 16.06 11.11 -16.75
N ILE A 764 16.57 12.33 -16.67
CA ILE A 764 17.90 12.70 -17.19
C ILE A 764 19.01 12.16 -16.27
N HIS A 765 18.91 12.44 -14.96
CA HIS A 765 19.88 12.00 -13.96
C HIS A 765 19.97 10.48 -13.88
N GLN A 766 18.84 9.78 -14.06
CA GLN A 766 18.76 8.32 -14.08
C GLN A 766 18.56 7.75 -15.49
N SER A 767 19.22 8.33 -16.48
CA SER A 767 19.04 7.94 -17.90
C SER A 767 19.70 6.60 -18.25
N SER A 768 20.75 6.21 -17.53
CA SER A 768 21.43 4.91 -17.63
C SER A 768 20.87 3.85 -16.67
N SER A 769 20.06 4.26 -15.69
CA SER A 769 19.50 3.40 -14.64
C SER A 769 17.96 3.34 -14.71
N TYR A 770 17.32 2.91 -13.62
CA TYR A 770 15.88 2.94 -13.47
C TYR A 770 15.36 4.33 -13.10
N SER A 771 14.30 4.76 -13.79
CA SER A 771 13.46 5.87 -13.38
C SER A 771 12.05 5.69 -13.92
N VAL A 772 11.05 6.31 -13.27
CA VAL A 772 9.66 6.26 -13.71
C VAL A 772 9.49 6.73 -15.18
N PRO A 773 10.07 7.88 -15.61
CA PRO A 773 10.00 8.28 -17.01
C PRO A 773 10.57 7.22 -17.96
N ARG A 774 11.77 6.71 -17.67
CA ARG A 774 12.45 5.77 -18.56
C ARG A 774 11.72 4.43 -18.65
N SER A 775 11.26 3.91 -17.52
CA SER A 775 10.44 2.70 -17.46
C SER A 775 9.14 2.85 -18.27
N ASN A 776 8.43 3.97 -18.12
CA ASN A 776 7.19 4.22 -18.86
C ASN A 776 7.43 4.34 -20.39
N PHE A 777 8.51 4.99 -20.83
CA PHE A 777 8.85 5.05 -22.25
C PHE A 777 9.30 3.70 -22.81
N ALA A 778 10.04 2.91 -22.03
CA ALA A 778 10.42 1.55 -22.41
C ALA A 778 9.19 0.64 -22.53
N ALA A 779 8.22 0.76 -21.63
CA ALA A 779 6.98 0.00 -21.67
C ALA A 779 6.16 0.29 -22.93
N VAL A 780 6.08 1.55 -23.37
CA VAL A 780 5.44 1.92 -24.65
C VAL A 780 6.19 1.35 -25.85
N ALA A 781 7.52 1.18 -25.74
CA ALA A 781 8.35 0.55 -26.75
C ALA A 781 8.30 -1.00 -26.73
N GLY A 782 7.48 -1.60 -25.86
CA GLY A 782 7.31 -3.05 -25.77
C GLY A 782 8.17 -3.75 -24.72
N ASN A 783 8.89 -3.00 -23.87
CA ASN A 783 9.60 -3.55 -22.71
C ASN A 783 8.95 -3.10 -21.38
N PRO A 784 7.97 -3.85 -20.85
CA PRO A 784 7.18 -3.43 -19.70
C PRO A 784 7.78 -3.82 -18.33
N CYS A 785 8.89 -4.57 -18.25
CA CYS A 785 9.34 -5.21 -17.01
C CYS A 785 10.01 -4.28 -16.00
N GLY A 786 10.17 -3.00 -16.34
CA GLY A 786 10.46 -1.94 -15.39
C GLY A 786 11.83 -2.12 -14.73
N MET A 787 11.84 -2.32 -13.40
CA MET A 787 13.07 -2.44 -12.62
C MET A 787 13.73 -3.82 -12.77
N ALA A 788 12.99 -4.85 -13.18
CA ALA A 788 13.53 -6.20 -13.36
C ALA A 788 14.68 -6.25 -14.39
N ASP A 789 14.62 -5.44 -15.45
CA ASP A 789 15.68 -5.34 -16.47
C ASP A 789 16.82 -4.36 -16.10
N LYS A 790 16.81 -3.87 -14.85
CA LYS A 790 17.74 -2.86 -14.33
C LYS A 790 18.44 -3.30 -13.05
N VAL A 791 18.02 -4.40 -12.47
CA VAL A 791 18.69 -5.01 -11.32
C VAL A 791 19.56 -6.13 -11.84
N TRP A 792 20.87 -6.00 -11.62
CA TRP A 792 21.82 -7.08 -11.75
C TRP A 792 21.74 -8.01 -10.55
N VAL A 793 21.82 -9.32 -10.82
CA VAL A 793 21.81 -10.39 -9.82
C VAL A 793 23.06 -11.25 -10.04
N GLU A 794 23.80 -11.46 -8.95
CA GLU A 794 24.89 -12.42 -8.87
C GLU A 794 24.30 -13.76 -8.39
N SER A 795 24.01 -14.68 -9.30
CA SER A 795 23.33 -15.95 -8.96
C SER A 795 24.20 -16.91 -8.16
N ASP A 796 25.52 -16.88 -8.35
CA ASP A 796 26.50 -17.69 -7.60
C ASP A 796 27.71 -16.82 -7.21
N PRO A 797 27.77 -16.33 -5.96
CA PRO A 797 28.86 -15.48 -5.51
C PRO A 797 30.18 -16.19 -5.20
N ASN A 798 30.21 -17.53 -5.22
CA ASN A 798 31.43 -18.29 -4.96
C ASN A 798 32.28 -18.45 -6.23
N ARG A 799 31.64 -18.50 -7.41
CA ARG A 799 32.28 -18.82 -8.68
C ARG A 799 33.42 -17.88 -9.08
N ASP A 800 33.23 -16.57 -8.85
CA ASP A 800 34.10 -15.52 -9.40
C ASP A 800 34.96 -14.82 -8.31
N MET A 801 35.21 -15.52 -7.20
CA MET A 801 36.13 -15.08 -6.14
C MET A 801 37.56 -14.91 -6.69
N LEU A 802 38.20 -13.78 -6.40
CA LEU A 802 39.55 -13.56 -6.89
C LEU A 802 40.54 -14.50 -6.20
N ARG A 803 41.52 -14.98 -6.97
CA ARG A 803 42.57 -15.86 -6.46
C ARG A 803 43.78 -15.03 -6.03
N PRO A 804 44.48 -15.42 -4.95
CA PRO A 804 45.70 -14.75 -4.57
C PRO A 804 46.78 -14.92 -5.65
N VAL A 805 47.60 -13.90 -5.83
CA VAL A 805 48.77 -13.92 -6.70
C VAL A 805 49.79 -14.93 -6.16
N ASP A 806 50.02 -14.92 -4.85
CA ASP A 806 50.91 -15.87 -4.19
C ASP A 806 50.11 -17.04 -3.57
N PRO A 807 50.08 -18.22 -4.23
CA PRO A 807 49.33 -19.37 -3.73
C PRO A 807 49.97 -20.02 -2.50
N THR A 808 51.15 -19.56 -2.05
CA THR A 808 51.83 -20.12 -0.87
C THR A 808 51.38 -19.48 0.43
N LEU A 809 50.60 -18.39 0.36
CA LEU A 809 50.04 -17.74 1.54
C LEU A 809 49.01 -18.66 2.22
N PRO A 810 49.18 -19.03 3.50
CA PRO A 810 48.24 -19.89 4.20
C PRO A 810 46.90 -19.19 4.51
N ASN A 811 46.91 -17.85 4.63
CA ASN A 811 45.72 -17.03 4.77
C ASN A 811 45.88 -15.77 3.92
N PRO A 812 45.49 -15.80 2.63
CA PRO A 812 45.63 -14.65 1.75
C PRO A 812 44.84 -13.42 2.21
N LEU A 813 43.71 -13.60 2.90
CA LEU A 813 42.92 -12.48 3.46
C LEU A 813 43.66 -11.80 4.63
N GLY A 814 44.39 -12.59 5.43
CA GLY A 814 45.24 -12.09 6.51
C GLY A 814 46.60 -11.55 6.06
N GLY A 815 46.95 -11.71 4.78
CA GLY A 815 48.19 -11.19 4.20
C GLY A 815 49.45 -12.01 4.52
N PRO A 816 50.62 -11.54 4.05
CA PRO A 816 51.89 -12.22 4.27
C PRO A 816 52.29 -12.22 5.75
N PRO A 817 52.97 -13.28 6.23
CA PRO A 817 53.51 -13.28 7.58
C PRO A 817 54.55 -12.17 7.76
N PRO A 818 54.70 -11.59 8.96
CA PRO A 818 55.70 -10.56 9.22
C PRO A 818 57.11 -11.07 8.91
N ALA A 819 57.94 -10.22 8.29
CA ALA A 819 59.35 -10.49 8.19
C ALA A 819 59.98 -10.55 9.60
N PRO A 820 61.00 -11.39 9.83
CA PRO A 820 61.64 -11.50 11.15
C PRO A 820 62.08 -10.14 11.70
N GLY A 821 61.56 -9.76 12.87
CA GLY A 821 61.87 -8.48 13.52
C GLY A 821 61.03 -7.27 13.08
N THR A 822 60.00 -7.48 12.24
CA THR A 822 59.04 -6.44 11.84
C THR A 822 57.67 -6.66 12.49
N SER A 823 56.88 -5.58 12.61
CA SER A 823 55.49 -5.67 13.05
C SER A 823 54.63 -6.33 11.96
N PRO A 824 53.62 -7.14 12.33
CA PRO A 824 52.71 -7.71 11.35
C PRO A 824 51.89 -6.62 10.66
N THR A 825 51.71 -6.77 9.34
CA THR A 825 50.84 -5.92 8.53
C THR A 825 49.36 -6.14 8.87
N THR A 826 49.04 -7.35 9.37
CA THR A 826 47.72 -7.69 9.91
C THR A 826 47.79 -7.97 11.40
N SER A 827 47.07 -7.18 12.20
CA SER A 827 46.96 -7.30 13.66
C SER A 827 45.55 -6.98 14.12
N GLY A 828 45.02 -7.67 15.12
CA GLY A 828 43.66 -7.41 15.65
C GLY A 828 42.51 -7.97 14.80
N PHE A 829 42.78 -8.46 13.59
CA PHE A 829 41.81 -9.21 12.78
C PHE A 829 41.99 -10.72 12.98
N PHE A 830 40.88 -11.45 13.17
CA PHE A 830 40.90 -12.91 13.33
C PHE A 830 39.60 -13.58 12.80
N PRO A 831 39.58 -14.90 12.53
CA PRO A 831 38.46 -15.57 11.86
C PRO A 831 37.09 -15.47 12.54
N ASN A 832 37.08 -15.47 13.88
CA ASN A 832 35.85 -15.33 14.68
C ASN A 832 35.67 -13.92 15.25
N GLY A 833 36.29 -12.91 14.63
CA GLY A 833 36.15 -11.51 15.00
C GLY A 833 34.86 -10.88 14.47
N VAL A 834 33.74 -11.60 14.56
CA VAL A 834 32.43 -11.26 14.01
C VAL A 834 31.39 -11.41 15.13
N PRO A 835 30.54 -10.40 15.39
CA PRO A 835 29.42 -10.55 16.31
C PRO A 835 28.44 -11.62 15.83
N THR A 836 27.81 -12.32 16.78
CA THR A 836 26.78 -13.34 16.47
C THR A 836 25.50 -12.73 15.89
N ALA A 837 25.22 -11.45 16.19
CA ALA A 837 24.07 -10.72 15.67
C ALA A 837 24.51 -9.38 15.06
N LEU A 838 24.03 -9.10 13.86
CA LEU A 838 24.33 -7.90 13.06
C LEU A 838 23.01 -7.24 12.65
N GLU A 839 22.40 -6.46 13.53
CA GLU A 839 21.07 -5.88 13.30
C GLU A 839 21.15 -4.45 12.77
N SER A 840 20.63 -4.23 11.57
CA SER A 840 20.30 -2.89 11.09
C SER A 840 18.85 -2.54 11.44
N THR A 841 18.63 -1.31 11.89
CA THR A 841 17.29 -0.83 12.27
C THR A 841 16.90 0.41 11.49
N ALA A 842 15.66 0.44 11.02
CA ALA A 842 15.06 1.64 10.47
C ALA A 842 14.60 2.57 11.60
N SER A 843 14.51 3.88 11.32
CA SER A 843 13.92 4.83 12.28
C SER A 843 12.46 4.45 12.59
N GLU A 844 12.06 4.48 13.86
CA GLU A 844 10.65 4.28 14.28
C GLU A 844 9.67 5.16 13.51
N GLY A 845 10.09 6.38 13.14
CA GLY A 845 9.28 7.31 12.36
C GLY A 845 8.92 6.80 10.96
N SER A 846 9.71 5.89 10.39
CA SER A 846 9.44 5.25 9.09
C SER A 846 8.21 4.35 9.12
N LEU A 847 7.88 3.77 10.28
CA LEU A 847 6.72 2.90 10.49
C LEU A 847 5.39 3.66 10.40
N GLY A 848 5.43 5.00 10.50
CA GLY A 848 4.25 5.85 10.40
C GLY A 848 3.19 5.49 11.42
N VAL A 849 2.04 4.99 10.96
CA VAL A 849 0.91 4.62 11.82
C VAL A 849 1.15 3.35 12.66
N LEU A 850 2.18 2.56 12.33
CA LEU A 850 2.56 1.35 13.05
C LEU A 850 3.68 1.59 14.08
N SER A 851 4.11 2.84 14.29
CA SER A 851 5.19 3.15 15.24
C SER A 851 4.85 2.73 16.69
N GLY A 852 3.57 2.59 17.03
CA GLY A 852 3.12 2.10 18.34
C GLY A 852 3.40 0.62 18.57
N ASP A 853 3.56 -0.17 17.51
CA ASP A 853 3.72 -1.63 17.58
C ASP A 853 5.13 -2.04 18.01
N VAL A 854 6.10 -1.12 17.93
CA VAL A 854 7.49 -1.33 18.37
C VAL A 854 7.57 -1.74 19.84
N TRP A 855 6.67 -1.22 20.69
CA TRP A 855 6.61 -1.58 22.12
C TRP A 855 6.19 -3.04 22.36
N GLN A 856 5.46 -3.65 21.41
CA GLN A 856 5.02 -5.04 21.50
C GLN A 856 6.00 -5.99 20.80
N SER A 857 6.67 -5.52 19.75
CA SER A 857 7.64 -6.31 18.99
C SER A 857 8.79 -5.40 18.54
N PRO A 858 9.85 -5.27 19.36
CA PRO A 858 10.99 -4.41 19.03
C PRO A 858 11.64 -4.76 17.69
N ASP A 859 11.65 -6.04 17.31
CA ASP A 859 12.23 -6.54 16.06
C ASP A 859 11.55 -5.99 14.80
N ILE A 860 10.40 -5.32 14.93
CA ILE A 860 9.66 -4.74 13.80
C ILE A 860 10.43 -3.62 13.08
N VAL A 861 11.43 -3.02 13.74
CA VAL A 861 12.32 -2.03 13.13
C VAL A 861 13.48 -2.66 12.37
N ASN A 862 13.67 -3.99 12.45
CA ASN A 862 14.75 -4.68 11.74
C ASN A 862 14.61 -4.52 10.23
N SER A 863 15.65 -4.00 9.59
CA SER A 863 15.70 -3.74 8.15
C SER A 863 16.59 -4.71 7.36
N ASN A 864 17.19 -5.71 8.01
CA ASN A 864 18.11 -6.66 7.37
C ASN A 864 17.45 -7.41 6.21
N PRO A 865 18.12 -7.55 5.05
CA PRO A 865 17.83 -8.61 4.10
C PRO A 865 17.99 -10.01 4.71
N GLY A 866 17.32 -11.03 4.15
CA GLY A 866 17.44 -12.42 4.60
C GLY A 866 18.89 -12.91 4.66
N GLY A 867 19.27 -13.56 5.76
CA GLY A 867 20.61 -14.14 5.96
C GLY A 867 21.75 -13.14 6.22
N THR A 868 21.50 -11.82 6.29
CA THR A 868 22.56 -10.83 6.53
C THR A 868 22.76 -10.43 8.00
N GLY A 869 21.95 -11.01 8.90
CA GLY A 869 21.95 -10.70 10.33
C GLY A 869 23.04 -11.38 11.17
N GLY A 870 23.98 -12.09 10.55
CA GLY A 870 24.98 -12.89 11.26
C GLY A 870 24.44 -14.25 11.72
N GLY A 871 25.19 -14.90 12.61
CA GLY A 871 24.91 -16.23 13.12
C GLY A 871 26.17 -17.08 13.21
N GLU A 872 26.02 -18.32 13.64
CA GLU A 872 27.10 -19.30 13.69
C GLU A 872 26.74 -20.59 12.94
N ILE A 873 27.75 -21.23 12.36
CA ILE A 873 27.66 -22.54 11.72
C ILE A 873 28.33 -23.61 12.60
N ALA A 874 27.85 -24.86 12.50
CA ALA A 874 28.35 -25.96 13.32
C ALA A 874 29.74 -26.44 12.90
N GLU A 875 30.04 -26.41 11.60
CA GLU A 875 31.34 -26.83 11.05
C GLU A 875 32.20 -25.59 10.74
N PRO A 876 33.46 -25.52 11.22
CA PRO A 876 34.34 -24.41 10.89
C PRO A 876 34.64 -24.32 9.39
N GLY A 877 34.63 -23.10 8.85
CA GLY A 877 35.00 -22.81 7.46
C GLY A 877 36.49 -22.92 7.17
N ILE A 878 36.91 -22.46 5.99
CA ILE A 878 38.26 -22.68 5.43
C ILE A 878 39.41 -22.18 6.31
N ASN A 879 39.20 -21.08 7.05
CA ASN A 879 40.20 -20.53 7.98
C ASN A 879 39.83 -20.75 9.46
N GLY A 880 38.92 -21.68 9.74
CA GLY A 880 38.47 -22.03 11.08
C GLY A 880 37.39 -21.11 11.66
N SER A 881 36.81 -20.21 10.86
CA SER A 881 35.70 -19.37 11.31
C SER A 881 34.42 -20.18 11.49
N THR A 882 33.66 -19.89 12.54
CA THR A 882 32.31 -20.42 12.77
C THR A 882 31.22 -19.38 12.46
N ALA A 883 31.57 -18.23 11.89
CA ALA A 883 30.59 -17.20 11.52
C ALA A 883 29.75 -17.65 10.32
N ALA A 884 28.43 -17.43 10.38
CA ALA A 884 27.55 -17.62 9.24
C ALA A 884 27.79 -16.54 8.17
N LEU A 885 28.01 -16.98 6.93
CA LEU A 885 28.25 -16.08 5.81
C LEU A 885 26.94 -15.72 5.08
N PRO A 886 26.83 -14.49 4.55
CA PRO A 886 25.64 -14.02 3.83
C PRO A 886 25.64 -14.52 2.38
N PHE A 887 24.56 -14.23 1.67
CA PHE A 887 24.52 -14.31 0.19
C PHE A 887 24.77 -15.67 -0.44
N PHE A 888 24.63 -16.78 0.29
CA PHE A 888 25.06 -18.12 -0.15
C PHE A 888 26.57 -18.25 -0.39
N LEU A 889 27.39 -17.41 0.24
CA LEU A 889 28.83 -17.63 0.30
C LEU A 889 29.12 -18.92 1.07
N ASP A 890 29.89 -19.82 0.47
CA ASP A 890 30.27 -21.10 1.05
C ASP A 890 31.40 -20.88 2.08
N PRO A 891 31.18 -21.15 3.38
CA PRO A 891 32.22 -21.06 4.40
C PRO A 891 33.41 -22.00 4.15
N ALA A 892 33.22 -23.09 3.40
CA ALA A 892 34.28 -24.03 3.05
C ALA A 892 35.27 -23.47 2.00
N GLU A 893 34.88 -22.44 1.26
CA GLU A 893 35.70 -21.82 0.22
C GLU A 893 36.05 -20.34 0.52
N THR A 894 35.23 -19.66 1.33
CA THR A 894 35.35 -18.23 1.59
C THR A 894 35.91 -17.95 2.99
N PRO A 895 37.16 -17.46 3.14
CA PRO A 895 37.66 -17.02 4.43
C PRO A 895 36.99 -15.72 4.88
N VAL A 896 36.85 -15.55 6.19
CA VAL A 896 36.37 -14.31 6.81
C VAL A 896 37.33 -13.86 7.90
N MET A 897 37.54 -12.57 8.05
CA MET A 897 38.30 -11.99 9.17
C MET A 897 37.61 -10.73 9.65
N GLY A 898 37.55 -10.53 10.97
CA GLY A 898 37.01 -9.30 11.54
C GLY A 898 37.78 -8.81 12.76
N SER A 899 37.55 -7.55 13.13
CA SER A 899 38.19 -6.86 14.26
C SER A 899 37.40 -6.95 15.57
N TYR A 900 36.15 -7.44 15.55
CA TYR A 900 35.30 -7.43 16.74
C TYR A 900 35.80 -8.39 17.82
N SER A 901 35.90 -7.90 19.06
CA SER A 901 36.26 -8.70 20.23
C SER A 901 35.45 -8.29 21.45
N LYS A 902 34.73 -9.25 22.05
CA LYS A 902 33.95 -9.01 23.27
C LYS A 902 34.82 -8.77 24.51
N LEU A 903 36.07 -9.23 24.49
CA LEU A 903 36.97 -9.19 25.64
C LEU A 903 37.83 -7.92 25.66
N ASP A 904 38.53 -7.68 24.55
CA ASP A 904 39.49 -6.58 24.42
C ASP A 904 39.37 -5.95 23.03
N GLN A 905 38.91 -4.71 22.97
CA GLN A 905 38.93 -3.88 21.75
C GLN A 905 40.34 -3.29 21.60
N VAL A 906 41.00 -3.59 20.49
CA VAL A 906 42.38 -3.15 20.20
C VAL A 906 42.43 -2.50 18.83
N PRO A 907 43.36 -1.56 18.58
CA PRO A 907 43.58 -1.06 17.23
C PRO A 907 43.90 -2.23 16.29
N ALA A 908 43.08 -2.41 15.26
CA ALA A 908 43.21 -3.49 14.30
C ALA A 908 43.62 -2.93 12.93
N ARG A 909 44.49 -3.67 12.23
CA ARG A 909 44.98 -3.35 10.89
C ARG A 909 44.99 -4.64 10.08
N LEU A 910 44.63 -4.56 8.81
CA LEU A 910 44.69 -5.68 7.90
C LEU A 910 45.24 -5.18 6.56
N THR A 911 46.22 -5.90 6.03
CA THR A 911 46.65 -5.77 4.64
C THR A 911 46.62 -7.18 4.07
N SER A 912 45.69 -7.44 3.15
CA SER A 912 45.60 -8.74 2.51
C SER A 912 46.78 -8.97 1.57
N GLY A 913 46.96 -10.22 1.12
CA GLY A 913 47.79 -10.48 -0.05
C GLY A 913 47.16 -9.89 -1.31
N TRP A 914 47.95 -9.82 -2.38
CA TRP A 914 47.50 -9.41 -3.71
C TRP A 914 46.59 -10.48 -4.33
N TYR A 915 45.47 -10.05 -4.88
CA TYR A 915 44.50 -10.85 -5.62
C TYR A 915 44.58 -10.52 -7.11
N ALA A 916 44.82 -11.53 -7.95
CA ALA A 916 44.99 -11.36 -9.39
C ALA A 916 43.65 -11.03 -10.07
N LEU A 917 43.65 -10.01 -10.92
CA LEU A 917 42.51 -9.72 -11.80
C LEU A 917 42.52 -10.69 -12.99
N PRO A 918 41.38 -11.31 -13.35
CA PRO A 918 41.30 -12.17 -14.53
C PRO A 918 41.45 -11.33 -15.82
N PRO A 919 41.95 -11.88 -16.94
CA PRO A 919 42.21 -11.08 -18.15
C PRO A 919 41.00 -10.32 -18.72
N ASP A 920 39.80 -10.82 -18.48
CA ASP A 920 38.51 -10.26 -18.91
C ASP A 920 37.86 -9.34 -17.86
N TRP A 921 38.56 -8.95 -16.79
CA TRP A 921 37.97 -8.22 -15.66
C TRP A 921 37.26 -6.91 -16.06
N ARG A 922 37.69 -6.28 -17.15
CA ARG A 922 37.07 -5.06 -17.71
C ARG A 922 35.75 -5.28 -18.42
N ASP A 923 35.50 -6.48 -18.90
CA ASP A 923 34.25 -6.80 -19.58
C ASP A 923 33.11 -7.01 -18.57
N ARG A 924 33.46 -7.11 -17.28
CA ARG A 924 32.55 -7.27 -16.14
C ARG A 924 32.36 -5.92 -15.45
N PRO A 925 31.13 -5.52 -15.08
CA PRO A 925 30.85 -4.14 -14.67
C PRO A 925 31.24 -3.80 -13.23
N LEU A 926 31.52 -4.79 -12.38
CA LEU A 926 31.60 -4.58 -10.94
C LEU A 926 32.74 -5.40 -10.30
N LEU A 927 33.52 -4.75 -9.45
CA LEU A 927 34.33 -5.39 -8.41
C LEU A 927 33.61 -5.22 -7.06
N THR A 928 33.50 -6.31 -6.30
CA THR A 928 32.75 -6.31 -5.04
C THR A 928 33.41 -7.18 -3.99
N MET A 929 33.10 -6.93 -2.71
CA MET A 929 33.47 -7.80 -1.59
C MET A 929 32.38 -7.71 -0.52
N SER A 930 32.15 -8.80 0.21
CA SER A 930 31.18 -8.78 1.32
C SER A 930 31.85 -8.27 2.59
N VAL A 931 31.18 -7.34 3.26
CA VAL A 931 31.65 -6.65 4.46
C VAL A 931 30.54 -6.63 5.52
N ALA A 932 30.91 -6.60 6.79
CA ALA A 932 30.01 -6.24 7.89
C ALA A 932 30.69 -5.27 8.85
N GLY A 933 29.89 -4.66 9.72
CA GLY A 933 30.36 -3.74 10.76
C GLY A 933 30.07 -2.26 10.47
N GLU A 934 30.27 -1.46 11.51
CA GLU A 934 30.05 0.00 11.53
C GLU A 934 31.41 0.70 11.47
N TYR A 935 31.79 1.15 10.27
CA TYR A 935 33.04 1.86 10.02
C TYR A 935 32.81 2.97 9.00
N ASP A 936 33.74 3.93 8.94
CA ASP A 936 33.72 5.04 8.00
C ASP A 936 34.80 4.86 6.92
N ASN A 937 34.60 5.33 5.70
CA ASN A 937 35.73 5.41 4.77
C ASN A 937 36.61 6.62 5.18
N PRO A 938 37.95 6.52 5.09
CA PRO A 938 38.74 5.54 4.34
C PRO A 938 39.25 4.33 5.18
N ASN A 939 38.51 3.85 6.18
CA ASN A 939 38.96 2.71 7.00
C ASN A 939 39.01 1.37 6.25
N VAL A 940 38.37 1.25 5.08
CA VAL A 940 38.50 0.10 4.16
C VAL A 940 38.80 0.63 2.77
N MET A 941 39.96 0.28 2.24
CA MET A 941 40.50 0.74 0.95
C MET A 941 40.88 -0.45 0.08
N LEU A 942 40.88 -0.24 -1.24
CA LEU A 942 41.44 -1.18 -2.21
C LEU A 942 42.69 -0.57 -2.83
N GLU A 943 43.84 -1.19 -2.58
CA GLU A 943 45.07 -0.88 -3.30
C GLU A 943 45.15 -1.69 -4.59
N TYR A 944 45.76 -1.12 -5.64
CA TYR A 944 45.93 -1.78 -6.93
C TYR A 944 47.38 -1.65 -7.44
N THR A 945 47.81 -2.59 -8.28
CA THR A 945 49.12 -2.57 -8.94
C THR A 945 48.99 -2.82 -10.45
N ALA A 946 49.95 -2.33 -11.21
CA ALA A 946 50.09 -2.57 -12.65
C ALA A 946 51.29 -3.47 -12.99
N GLU A 947 51.96 -3.99 -11.96
CA GLU A 947 53.16 -4.81 -12.15
C GLU A 947 52.79 -6.18 -12.74
N PRO A 948 53.61 -6.72 -13.66
CA PRO A 948 53.29 -7.95 -14.37
C PRO A 948 53.30 -9.17 -13.43
N ILE A 949 52.25 -9.98 -13.54
CA ILE A 949 52.07 -11.20 -12.73
C ILE A 949 52.46 -12.42 -13.56
N GLY A 950 53.39 -13.22 -13.04
CA GLY A 950 53.80 -14.52 -13.57
C GLY A 950 53.55 -15.65 -12.58
N PRO A 951 53.78 -16.92 -12.98
CA PRO A 951 53.55 -18.09 -12.12
C PRO A 951 54.38 -18.13 -10.83
N ASP A 952 55.53 -17.44 -10.83
CA ASP A 952 56.47 -17.39 -9.70
C ASP A 952 56.39 -16.07 -8.91
N THR A 953 55.51 -15.13 -9.29
CA THR A 953 55.34 -13.84 -8.61
C THR A 953 54.88 -14.08 -7.16
N ARG A 954 55.56 -13.44 -6.21
CA ARG A 954 55.23 -13.46 -4.79
C ARG A 954 54.65 -12.13 -4.35
N ASP A 955 53.99 -12.15 -3.19
CA ASP A 955 53.33 -10.96 -2.64
C ASP A 955 54.32 -9.81 -2.41
N ALA A 956 55.54 -10.13 -1.99
CA ALA A 956 56.62 -9.18 -1.74
C ALA A 956 57.26 -8.59 -3.02
N ASP A 957 56.96 -9.16 -4.20
CA ASP A 957 57.45 -8.65 -5.48
C ASP A 957 56.57 -7.51 -6.02
N LEU A 958 55.42 -7.24 -5.38
CA LEU A 958 54.40 -6.31 -5.87
C LEU A 958 54.24 -5.09 -4.96
N GLU A 959 54.33 -3.89 -5.55
CA GLU A 959 54.07 -2.62 -4.88
C GLU A 959 52.75 -1.98 -5.33
N ALA A 960 52.12 -1.22 -4.43
CA ALA A 960 50.89 -0.49 -4.74
C ALA A 960 51.19 0.69 -5.67
N ALA A 961 50.51 0.73 -6.81
CA ALA A 961 50.55 1.84 -7.75
C ALA A 961 49.58 2.97 -7.36
N GLY A 962 48.53 2.63 -6.61
CA GLY A 962 47.55 3.57 -6.05
C GLY A 962 46.49 2.85 -5.22
N ASP A 963 45.56 3.64 -4.69
CA ASP A 963 44.45 3.18 -3.85
C ASP A 963 43.11 3.80 -4.28
N THR A 964 42.01 3.18 -3.86
CA THR A 964 40.66 3.68 -4.12
C THR A 964 39.67 3.25 -3.03
N GLU A 965 38.65 4.08 -2.81
CA GLU A 965 37.53 3.79 -1.92
C GLU A 965 36.46 2.96 -2.64
N LEU A 966 35.87 1.99 -1.95
CA LEU A 966 34.65 1.32 -2.43
C LEU A 966 33.40 2.01 -1.90
N ILE A 967 32.34 1.97 -2.70
CA ILE A 967 31.03 2.47 -2.34
C ILE A 967 30.38 1.48 -1.36
N ASP A 968 30.03 1.98 -0.17
CA ASP A 968 29.24 1.27 0.82
C ASP A 968 27.77 1.72 0.76
N PRO A 969 26.84 0.88 0.26
CA PRO A 969 25.42 1.23 0.16
C PRO A 969 24.66 1.13 1.49
N GLY A 970 25.22 0.51 2.54
CA GLY A 970 24.47 0.10 3.72
C GLY A 970 23.52 -1.10 3.47
N PRO A 971 22.63 -1.43 4.43
CA PRO A 971 22.56 -0.87 5.78
C PRO A 971 23.63 -1.44 6.72
N ARG A 972 24.11 -0.61 7.65
CA ARG A 972 25.13 -0.97 8.65
C ARG A 972 24.47 -1.35 9.99
N PRO A 973 25.08 -2.21 10.83
CA PRO A 973 26.32 -2.96 10.63
C PRO A 973 26.15 -4.31 9.91
N SER A 974 24.96 -4.58 9.32
CA SER A 974 24.65 -5.86 8.67
C SER A 974 25.61 -6.23 7.53
N TRP A 975 25.65 -7.51 7.19
CA TRP A 975 26.37 -7.99 6.01
C TRP A 975 25.85 -7.31 4.74
N ARG A 976 26.77 -6.76 3.96
CA ARG A 976 26.50 -6.02 2.72
C ARG A 976 27.66 -6.16 1.75
N ASN A 977 27.48 -5.71 0.51
CA ASN A 977 28.52 -5.78 -0.51
C ASN A 977 29.04 -4.39 -0.82
N LEU A 978 30.35 -4.17 -0.65
CA LEU A 978 31.04 -2.99 -1.16
C LEU A 978 31.15 -3.05 -2.68
N ARG A 979 31.11 -1.90 -3.33
CA ARG A 979 30.88 -1.80 -4.78
C ARG A 979 31.90 -0.87 -5.42
N TYR A 980 32.46 -1.28 -6.55
CA TYR A 980 33.35 -0.45 -7.35
C TYR A 980 33.13 -0.72 -8.84
N ASN A 981 32.97 0.33 -9.65
CA ASN A 981 32.85 0.17 -11.09
C ASN A 981 34.23 -0.17 -11.68
N THR A 982 34.33 -1.27 -12.42
CA THR A 982 35.61 -1.72 -12.99
C THR A 982 36.18 -0.76 -14.03
N ASP A 983 35.35 0.01 -14.73
CA ASP A 983 35.80 0.99 -15.72
C ASP A 983 36.52 2.19 -15.10
N GLU A 984 36.39 2.41 -13.78
CA GLU A 984 37.11 3.43 -13.02
C GLU A 984 38.55 2.98 -12.64
N LEU A 985 38.87 1.68 -12.68
CA LEU A 985 40.22 1.18 -12.42
C LEU A 985 41.19 1.40 -13.62
N PRO A 986 42.47 1.75 -13.37
CA PRO A 986 43.46 2.00 -14.42
C PRO A 986 43.66 0.87 -15.43
N SER A 987 43.92 1.29 -16.69
CA SER A 987 44.32 0.52 -17.89
C SER A 987 44.95 -0.85 -17.70
N ASP A 988 45.91 -0.82 -16.82
CA ASP A 988 47.02 -1.72 -16.69
C ASP A 988 47.00 -2.43 -15.35
N THR A 989 45.93 -2.27 -14.55
CA THR A 989 45.79 -2.98 -13.29
C THR A 989 45.82 -4.50 -13.49
N THR A 990 46.70 -5.16 -12.74
CA THR A 990 46.94 -6.60 -12.77
C THR A 990 46.46 -7.29 -11.50
N ALA A 991 46.57 -6.65 -10.34
CA ALA A 991 46.09 -7.17 -9.06
C ALA A 991 45.59 -6.07 -8.12
N VAL A 992 44.79 -6.48 -7.13
CA VAL A 992 44.23 -5.63 -6.08
C VAL A 992 44.45 -6.26 -4.69
N ARG A 993 44.50 -5.45 -3.63
CA ARG A 993 44.52 -5.94 -2.24
C ARG A 993 43.69 -5.05 -1.33
N ILE A 994 43.22 -5.62 -0.22
CA ILE A 994 42.43 -4.92 0.78
C ILE A 994 43.36 -4.33 1.83
N VAL A 995 43.16 -3.06 2.17
CA VAL A 995 43.78 -2.40 3.31
C VAL A 995 42.68 -1.89 4.23
N ALA A 996 42.68 -2.36 5.47
CA ALA A 996 41.69 -1.95 6.47
C ALA A 996 42.35 -1.51 7.77
N THR A 997 41.82 -0.45 8.37
CA THR A 997 42.30 0.13 9.63
C THR A 997 41.11 0.40 10.55
N ASP A 998 41.15 -0.14 11.76
CA ASP A 998 40.15 0.06 12.79
C ASP A 998 40.84 0.55 14.07
N ASP A 999 40.94 1.87 14.21
CA ASP A 999 41.54 2.50 15.40
C ASP A 999 40.46 2.88 16.44
N ASN A 1000 39.18 2.57 16.20
CA ASN A 1000 38.08 2.95 17.09
C ASN A 1000 37.75 1.81 18.06
N LEU A 1001 37.97 2.05 19.36
CA LEU A 1001 37.84 1.01 20.39
C LEU A 1001 36.41 0.86 20.94
N ALA A 1002 35.42 1.50 20.33
CA ALA A 1002 34.03 1.33 20.71
C ALA A 1002 33.53 -0.06 20.29
N GLU A 1003 32.80 -0.75 21.18
CA GLU A 1003 32.37 -2.14 20.94
C GLU A 1003 31.49 -2.31 19.69
N ASP A 1004 30.71 -1.28 19.36
CA ASP A 1004 29.84 -1.22 18.20
C ASP A 1004 30.57 -0.84 16.90
N ARG A 1005 31.86 -0.51 16.97
CA ARG A 1005 32.71 -0.14 15.83
C ARG A 1005 33.67 -1.29 15.53
N PHE A 1006 33.47 -1.91 14.38
CA PHE A 1006 34.27 -3.04 13.93
C PHE A 1006 34.17 -3.18 12.41
N ILE A 1007 35.08 -3.97 11.84
CA ILE A 1007 35.15 -4.27 10.42
C ILE A 1007 35.24 -5.79 10.26
N VAL A 1008 34.44 -6.35 9.36
CA VAL A 1008 34.52 -7.75 8.95
C VAL A 1008 34.63 -7.82 7.44
N LEU A 1009 35.59 -8.59 6.92
CA LEU A 1009 35.94 -8.63 5.50
C LEU A 1009 35.92 -10.06 4.96
N THR A 1010 35.60 -10.16 3.68
CA THR A 1010 35.77 -11.35 2.82
C THR A 1010 36.64 -10.96 1.62
N PRO A 1011 37.20 -11.93 0.86
CA PRO A 1011 38.00 -11.62 -0.31
C PRO A 1011 37.20 -10.88 -1.40
N PRO A 1012 37.89 -10.12 -2.27
CA PRO A 1012 37.27 -9.46 -3.41
C PRO A 1012 36.90 -10.45 -4.52
N ARG A 1013 35.86 -10.12 -5.28
CA ARG A 1013 35.37 -10.90 -6.43
C ARG A 1013 34.91 -10.00 -7.57
N ILE A 1014 34.92 -10.53 -8.79
CA ILE A 1014 34.45 -9.82 -10.00
C ILE A 1014 33.34 -10.64 -10.66
N PRO A 1015 32.09 -10.49 -10.18
CA PRO A 1015 30.96 -11.31 -10.59
C PRO A 1015 30.58 -11.16 -12.06
N GLN A 1016 29.99 -12.23 -12.60
CA GLN A 1016 29.11 -12.11 -13.76
C GLN A 1016 27.68 -11.90 -13.27
N MET A 1017 26.94 -11.08 -14.01
CA MET A 1017 25.61 -10.64 -13.62
C MET A 1017 24.59 -11.01 -14.69
N ASP A 1018 23.47 -11.57 -14.24
CA ASP A 1018 22.25 -11.66 -15.03
C ASP A 1018 21.26 -10.58 -14.57
N THR A 1019 20.23 -10.29 -15.36
CA THR A 1019 19.18 -9.38 -14.88
C THR A 1019 18.22 -10.13 -13.95
N LEU A 1020 17.53 -9.41 -13.05
CA LEU A 1020 16.49 -10.01 -12.20
C LEU A 1020 15.39 -10.66 -13.05
N GLN A 1021 15.07 -10.07 -14.21
CA GLN A 1021 14.12 -10.69 -15.15
C GLN A 1021 14.61 -12.03 -15.69
N ASP A 1022 15.92 -12.19 -15.95
CA ASP A 1022 16.49 -13.45 -16.44
C ASP A 1022 16.56 -14.52 -15.33
N VAL A 1023 16.82 -14.11 -14.09
CA VAL A 1023 16.94 -15.02 -12.94
C VAL A 1023 15.57 -15.48 -12.41
N VAL A 1024 14.64 -14.54 -12.22
CA VAL A 1024 13.33 -14.81 -11.59
C VAL A 1024 12.27 -15.19 -12.63
N GLY A 1025 12.35 -14.64 -13.84
CA GLY A 1025 11.35 -14.84 -14.88
C GLY A 1025 9.98 -14.22 -14.56
N ASP A 1026 8.95 -14.75 -15.21
CA ASP A 1026 7.54 -14.34 -15.10
C ASP A 1026 6.60 -15.50 -14.70
N THR A 1027 7.13 -16.71 -14.48
CA THR A 1027 6.36 -17.90 -14.12
C THR A 1027 6.45 -18.27 -12.65
N ASP A 1028 7.61 -18.10 -12.03
CA ASP A 1028 7.82 -18.45 -10.63
C ASP A 1028 6.95 -17.59 -9.71
N PRO A 1029 6.40 -18.17 -8.63
CA PRO A 1029 5.64 -17.42 -7.64
C PRO A 1029 6.57 -16.55 -6.80
N VAL A 1030 6.30 -15.24 -6.79
CA VAL A 1030 7.12 -14.25 -6.09
C VAL A 1030 6.30 -13.57 -4.98
N HIS A 1031 6.86 -13.46 -3.79
CA HIS A 1031 6.39 -12.54 -2.76
C HIS A 1031 6.91 -11.13 -3.07
N ILE A 1032 6.15 -10.38 -3.85
CA ILE A 1032 6.47 -8.97 -4.14
C ILE A 1032 5.90 -8.11 -3.02
N ASP A 1033 6.76 -7.44 -2.25
CA ASP A 1033 6.33 -6.55 -1.19
C ASP A 1033 5.43 -5.41 -1.75
N TRP A 1034 4.48 -4.94 -0.94
CA TRP A 1034 3.36 -4.10 -1.42
C TRP A 1034 3.76 -2.75 -2.05
N THR A 1035 4.95 -2.23 -1.76
CA THR A 1035 5.47 -1.00 -2.38
C THR A 1035 6.09 -1.23 -3.76
N SER A 1036 6.48 -2.47 -4.06
CA SER A 1036 7.33 -2.83 -5.21
C SER A 1036 6.55 -3.31 -6.44
N GLY A 1037 5.27 -3.67 -6.29
CA GLY A 1037 4.47 -4.32 -7.35
C GLY A 1037 4.44 -3.58 -8.71
N LEU A 1038 4.38 -2.24 -8.73
CA LEU A 1038 4.36 -1.49 -9.99
C LEU A 1038 5.76 -1.29 -10.61
N ALA A 1039 6.84 -1.45 -9.84
CA ALA A 1039 8.21 -1.44 -10.34
C ALA A 1039 8.63 -2.79 -10.95
N PHE A 1040 8.01 -3.88 -10.48
CA PHE A 1040 8.24 -5.26 -10.94
C PHE A 1040 6.94 -5.85 -11.52
N PRO A 1041 6.39 -5.28 -12.61
CA PRO A 1041 5.07 -5.69 -13.10
C PRO A 1041 5.08 -7.07 -13.78
N CYS A 1042 6.22 -7.53 -14.31
CA CYS A 1042 6.32 -8.81 -15.03
C CYS A 1042 6.34 -10.02 -14.09
N GLN A 1043 6.99 -9.90 -12.93
CA GLN A 1043 7.04 -10.97 -11.94
C GLN A 1043 5.62 -11.34 -11.50
N ARG A 1044 5.36 -12.65 -11.38
CA ARG A 1044 4.05 -13.17 -10.99
C ARG A 1044 3.97 -13.26 -9.47
N PRO A 1045 3.06 -12.52 -8.81
CA PRO A 1045 2.84 -12.71 -7.39
C PRO A 1045 2.32 -14.13 -7.13
N PHE A 1046 2.66 -14.72 -5.98
CA PHE A 1046 2.08 -16.00 -5.59
C PHE A 1046 0.56 -15.90 -5.47
N THR A 1047 -0.14 -16.97 -5.77
CA THR A 1047 -1.61 -17.02 -5.72
C THR A 1047 -2.10 -17.74 -4.47
N HIS A 1048 -3.41 -17.75 -4.25
CA HIS A 1048 -4.02 -18.58 -3.21
C HIS A 1048 -5.34 -19.14 -3.72
N ASP A 1049 -5.64 -20.39 -3.35
CA ASP A 1049 -6.91 -21.04 -3.64
C ASP A 1049 -7.49 -21.71 -2.40
N VAL A 1050 -8.80 -21.61 -2.22
CA VAL A 1050 -9.56 -22.22 -1.10
C VAL A 1050 -8.96 -22.08 0.30
N GLY A 1051 -8.18 -21.03 0.56
CA GLY A 1051 -7.53 -20.76 1.84
C GLY A 1051 -6.06 -21.21 1.93
N VAL A 1052 -5.53 -21.89 0.92
CA VAL A 1052 -4.13 -22.33 0.81
C VAL A 1052 -3.35 -21.42 -0.13
N ALA A 1053 -2.19 -20.94 0.29
CA ALA A 1053 -1.29 -20.15 -0.53
C ALA A 1053 -0.40 -21.05 -1.41
N GLU A 1054 -0.06 -20.56 -2.59
CA GLU A 1054 1.06 -21.07 -3.37
C GLU A 1054 2.38 -20.68 -2.68
N ILE A 1055 3.33 -21.61 -2.57
CA ILE A 1055 4.61 -21.37 -1.91
C ILE A 1055 5.51 -20.49 -2.81
N PRO A 1056 5.86 -19.26 -2.42
CA PRO A 1056 6.74 -18.41 -3.20
C PRO A 1056 8.19 -18.90 -3.14
N LYS A 1057 8.91 -18.76 -4.26
CA LYS A 1057 10.35 -19.08 -4.36
C LYS A 1057 11.24 -17.87 -4.15
N TRP A 1058 10.68 -16.68 -4.36
CA TRP A 1058 11.43 -15.43 -4.35
C TRP A 1058 10.69 -14.39 -3.54
N ARG A 1059 11.42 -13.46 -2.92
CA ARG A 1059 10.88 -12.22 -2.38
C ARG A 1059 11.56 -11.02 -3.00
N ILE A 1060 10.77 -10.03 -3.41
CA ILE A 1060 11.29 -8.72 -3.81
C ILE A 1060 10.92 -7.71 -2.74
N LYS A 1061 11.94 -7.22 -2.03
CA LYS A 1061 11.84 -6.36 -0.85
C LYS A 1061 12.38 -4.96 -1.17
N PRO A 1062 11.78 -3.87 -0.69
CA PRO A 1062 12.31 -2.51 -0.89
C PRO A 1062 13.58 -2.27 -0.05
N GLY A 1063 14.24 -1.13 -0.29
CA GLY A 1063 15.45 -0.73 0.44
C GLY A 1063 15.22 -0.62 1.96
N SER A 1064 16.31 -0.66 2.73
CA SER A 1064 16.35 -0.80 4.19
C SER A 1064 15.48 0.24 4.92
N ASP A 1065 15.49 1.49 4.44
CA ASP A 1065 14.72 2.61 5.02
C ASP A 1065 13.19 2.36 5.03
N LEU A 1066 12.71 1.53 4.10
CA LEU A 1066 11.29 1.22 3.92
C LEU A 1066 10.96 -0.24 4.27
N ALA A 1067 11.95 -1.12 4.24
CA ALA A 1067 11.84 -2.55 4.48
C ALA A 1067 11.14 -2.88 5.81
N ALA A 1068 11.51 -2.19 6.89
CA ALA A 1068 10.93 -2.39 8.21
C ALA A 1068 9.43 -2.06 8.21
N ALA A 1069 9.05 -0.86 7.74
CA ALA A 1069 7.65 -0.42 7.66
C ALA A 1069 6.80 -1.32 6.74
N VAL A 1070 7.39 -1.81 5.66
CA VAL A 1070 6.72 -2.69 4.71
C VAL A 1070 6.51 -4.08 5.30
N SER A 1071 7.54 -4.65 5.95
CA SER A 1071 7.45 -5.95 6.62
C SER A 1071 6.50 -5.91 7.82
N ALA A 1072 6.53 -4.83 8.60
CA ALA A 1072 5.60 -4.54 9.70
C ALA A 1072 4.12 -4.61 9.26
N TRP A 1073 3.81 -4.09 8.07
CA TRP A 1073 2.46 -4.10 7.54
C TRP A 1073 1.94 -5.51 7.26
N GLN A 1074 2.81 -6.42 6.85
CA GLN A 1074 2.47 -7.77 6.38
C GLN A 1074 2.99 -8.89 7.28
N ASN A 1075 3.34 -8.57 8.54
CA ASN A 1075 3.86 -9.49 9.53
C ASN A 1075 2.77 -10.43 10.09
N SER A 1076 3.17 -11.31 11.02
CA SER A 1076 2.25 -12.24 11.69
C SER A 1076 1.14 -11.56 12.48
N PHE A 1077 1.45 -10.45 13.16
CA PHE A 1077 0.46 -9.71 13.95
C PHE A 1077 -0.64 -9.10 13.08
N GLY A 1078 -0.27 -8.59 11.90
CA GLY A 1078 -1.21 -8.08 10.91
C GLY A 1078 -1.99 -9.15 10.16
N GLY A 1079 -1.67 -10.44 10.31
CA GLY A 1079 -2.23 -11.52 9.50
C GLY A 1079 -1.80 -11.45 8.03
N GLY A 1080 -0.60 -10.95 7.75
CA GLY A 1080 -0.05 -10.87 6.39
C GLY A 1080 0.76 -12.10 5.97
N PRO A 1081 1.27 -12.18 4.75
CA PRO A 1081 1.98 -13.37 4.27
C PRO A 1081 3.26 -13.71 5.04
N LEU A 1082 3.97 -12.73 5.62
CA LEU A 1082 5.19 -13.04 6.37
C LEU A 1082 4.93 -13.92 7.60
N GLY A 1083 3.72 -13.91 8.18
CA GLY A 1083 3.46 -14.76 9.35
C GLY A 1083 3.37 -16.25 9.06
N TRP A 1084 3.05 -16.69 7.82
CA TRP A 1084 3.19 -18.10 7.44
C TRP A 1084 4.50 -18.38 6.70
N ILE A 1085 5.06 -17.41 5.97
CA ILE A 1085 6.36 -17.54 5.31
C ILE A 1085 7.48 -17.73 6.35
N GLU A 1086 7.52 -16.91 7.41
CA GLU A 1086 8.57 -16.99 8.46
C GLU A 1086 8.68 -18.36 9.15
N VAL A 1087 7.60 -19.15 9.15
CA VAL A 1087 7.60 -20.51 9.73
C VAL A 1087 7.60 -21.62 8.69
N SER A 1088 7.51 -21.30 7.39
CA SER A 1088 7.54 -22.32 6.33
C SER A 1088 8.78 -22.25 5.44
N GLN A 1089 9.42 -21.09 5.33
CA GLN A 1089 10.53 -20.82 4.43
C GLN A 1089 11.68 -20.11 5.16
N GLN A 1090 12.91 -20.52 4.84
CA GLN A 1090 14.13 -19.79 5.14
C GLN A 1090 14.41 -18.76 4.03
N ALA A 1091 14.78 -17.55 4.42
CA ALA A 1091 15.03 -16.44 3.51
C ALA A 1091 16.53 -16.10 3.47
N THR A 1092 17.11 -16.15 2.27
CA THR A 1092 18.52 -15.77 2.04
C THR A 1092 18.60 -14.79 0.87
N ALA A 1093 19.18 -13.61 1.11
CA ALA A 1093 19.34 -12.58 0.10
C ALA A 1093 20.37 -12.99 -0.96
N LEU A 1094 20.18 -12.60 -2.22
CA LEU A 1094 21.21 -12.64 -3.25
C LEU A 1094 21.91 -11.28 -3.37
N PRO A 1095 23.20 -11.24 -3.77
CA PRO A 1095 23.85 -9.99 -4.13
C PRO A 1095 23.16 -9.38 -5.35
N THR A 1096 22.67 -8.15 -5.19
CA THR A 1096 21.97 -7.44 -6.26
C THR A 1096 22.38 -5.98 -6.33
N TYR A 1097 22.39 -5.44 -7.54
CA TYR A 1097 22.97 -4.13 -7.83
C TYR A 1097 22.10 -3.40 -8.86
N LEU A 1098 21.86 -2.10 -8.65
CA LEU A 1098 21.13 -1.30 -9.62
C LEU A 1098 22.09 -0.84 -10.73
N MET A 1099 21.79 -1.21 -11.97
CA MET A 1099 22.59 -0.85 -13.15
C MET A 1099 22.86 0.66 -13.20
N ALA A 1100 24.12 1.05 -13.38
CA ALA A 1100 24.58 2.43 -13.51
C ALA A 1100 24.26 3.39 -12.33
N ASP A 1101 23.72 2.89 -11.22
CA ASP A 1101 23.58 3.61 -9.95
C ASP A 1101 23.91 2.62 -8.81
N ILE A 1102 25.13 2.08 -8.86
CA ILE A 1102 25.57 1.00 -7.97
C ILE A 1102 25.63 1.45 -6.50
N GLY A 1103 25.61 2.75 -6.17
CA GLY A 1103 25.52 3.23 -4.78
C GLY A 1103 24.09 3.24 -4.23
N ARG A 1104 23.07 3.00 -5.05
CA ARG A 1104 21.68 3.01 -4.62
C ARG A 1104 21.32 1.72 -3.87
N ASP A 1105 20.70 1.89 -2.72
CA ASP A 1105 19.86 0.84 -2.15
C ASP A 1105 18.52 0.82 -2.87
N TRP A 1106 18.38 -0.12 -3.81
CA TRP A 1106 17.12 -0.33 -4.53
C TRP A 1106 16.16 -1.21 -3.71
N GLY A 1107 16.69 -2.04 -2.82
CA GLY A 1107 16.02 -3.18 -2.22
C GLY A 1107 16.86 -4.45 -2.23
N ALA A 1108 16.17 -5.58 -2.05
CA ALA A 1108 16.78 -6.90 -2.03
C ALA A 1108 15.92 -7.92 -2.78
N LEU A 1109 16.60 -8.90 -3.38
CA LEU A 1109 16.02 -10.14 -3.85
C LEU A 1109 16.39 -11.25 -2.87
N GLU A 1110 15.41 -11.94 -2.31
CA GLU A 1110 15.62 -13.07 -1.40
C GLU A 1110 15.15 -14.36 -2.10
N ARG A 1111 15.93 -15.44 -1.98
CA ARG A 1111 15.49 -16.80 -2.31
C ARG A 1111 14.84 -17.40 -1.07
N TYR A 1112 13.70 -18.04 -1.27
CA TYR A 1112 13.01 -18.82 -0.26
C TYR A 1112 13.28 -20.30 -0.45
N GLU A 1113 13.69 -20.96 0.63
CA GLU A 1113 13.94 -22.39 0.70
C GLU A 1113 13.06 -22.98 1.81
N PRO A 1114 12.24 -24.01 1.52
CA PRO A 1114 11.37 -24.60 2.53
C PRO A 1114 12.16 -25.18 3.69
N TYR A 1115 11.70 -24.98 4.93
CA TYR A 1115 12.32 -25.62 6.07
C TYR A 1115 12.17 -27.15 5.99
N GLY A 1116 13.28 -27.86 6.17
CA GLY A 1116 13.31 -29.33 6.17
C GLY A 1116 13.15 -29.97 4.79
N ASP A 1117 13.38 -29.23 3.71
CA ASP A 1117 13.30 -29.69 2.32
C ASP A 1117 11.93 -30.31 1.94
N VAL A 1118 10.86 -29.82 2.57
CA VAL A 1118 9.50 -30.30 2.34
C VAL A 1118 8.88 -29.58 1.14
N ASP A 1119 9.06 -30.16 -0.04
CA ASP A 1119 8.49 -29.66 -1.31
C ASP A 1119 7.15 -30.32 -1.69
N THR A 1120 6.72 -31.35 -0.95
CA THR A 1120 5.48 -32.08 -1.26
C THR A 1120 4.28 -31.25 -0.83
N LEU A 1121 3.43 -30.85 -1.76
CA LEU A 1121 2.18 -30.14 -1.47
C LEU A 1121 1.11 -31.12 -0.99
N ALA A 1122 0.28 -30.68 -0.03
CA ALA A 1122 -0.88 -31.46 0.39
C ALA A 1122 -1.93 -31.52 -0.73
N GLU A 1123 -2.52 -32.69 -0.93
CA GLU A 1123 -3.75 -32.86 -1.69
C GLU A 1123 -4.92 -32.23 -0.91
N ILE A 1124 -5.66 -31.32 -1.56
CA ILE A 1124 -6.77 -30.60 -0.94
C ILE A 1124 -8.08 -31.19 -1.45
N GLU A 1125 -8.87 -31.79 -0.55
CA GLU A 1125 -10.19 -32.28 -0.89
C GLU A 1125 -11.16 -31.10 -0.96
N THR A 1126 -11.79 -30.88 -2.12
CA THR A 1126 -12.71 -29.75 -2.31
C THR A 1126 -14.15 -30.21 -2.48
N GLY A 1127 -15.06 -29.47 -1.84
CA GLY A 1127 -16.50 -29.72 -1.88
C GLY A 1127 -17.29 -28.44 -2.15
N THR A 1128 -18.62 -28.55 -2.13
CA THR A 1128 -19.51 -27.38 -2.21
C THR A 1128 -20.61 -27.45 -1.18
N ALA A 1129 -20.85 -26.35 -0.47
CA ALA A 1129 -21.92 -26.23 0.51
C ALA A 1129 -22.73 -24.94 0.29
N THR A 1130 -24.06 -25.04 0.31
CA THR A 1130 -24.91 -23.83 0.29
C THR A 1130 -25.00 -23.25 1.70
N ARG A 1131 -24.57 -22.00 1.88
CA ARG A 1131 -24.59 -21.28 3.16
C ARG A 1131 -25.55 -20.11 3.11
N SER A 1132 -26.20 -19.81 4.24
CA SER A 1132 -27.06 -18.62 4.35
C SER A 1132 -26.22 -17.34 4.42
N GLY A 1133 -26.80 -16.18 4.09
CA GLY A 1133 -26.07 -14.90 4.18
C GLY A 1133 -25.71 -14.46 5.62
N LEU A 1134 -26.14 -15.22 6.63
CA LEU A 1134 -25.90 -14.99 8.05
C LEU A 1134 -25.01 -16.07 8.69
N TRP A 1135 -24.63 -17.11 7.94
CA TRP A 1135 -23.83 -18.22 8.44
C TRP A 1135 -22.36 -17.80 8.67
N SER A 1136 -21.74 -18.37 9.70
CA SER A 1136 -20.31 -18.29 9.98
C SER A 1136 -19.85 -19.65 10.52
N PRO A 1137 -18.69 -20.18 10.09
CA PRO A 1137 -18.19 -21.47 10.57
C PRO A 1137 -17.65 -21.37 12.01
N ALA A 1138 -16.80 -20.37 12.25
CA ALA A 1138 -16.12 -20.11 13.51
C ALA A 1138 -15.73 -18.62 13.60
N PRO A 1139 -15.42 -18.07 14.79
CA PRO A 1139 -14.75 -16.79 14.91
C PRO A 1139 -13.42 -16.77 14.13
N LEU A 1140 -13.00 -15.59 13.66
CA LEU A 1140 -11.63 -15.41 13.13
C LEU A 1140 -10.68 -15.19 14.30
N ARG A 1141 -9.61 -15.98 14.36
CA ARG A 1141 -8.51 -15.75 15.29
C ARG A 1141 -7.67 -14.56 14.81
N HIS A 1142 -7.61 -13.47 15.58
CA HIS A 1142 -6.87 -12.26 15.17
C HIS A 1142 -6.22 -11.53 16.33
#